data_AF-A0A7X1SSN3-F1
#
_entry.id   AF-A0A7X1SSN3-F1
#
_cell.length_a   1.000
_cell.length_b   1.000
_cell.length_c   1.000
_cell.angle_alpha   90.00
_cell.angle_beta   90.00
_cell.angle_gamma   90.00
#
_symmetry.space_group_name_H-M   'P 1'
#
loop_
_entity.id
_entity.type
_entity.pdbx_description
1 polymer ?
#
loop_
_entity_poly.entity_id
_entity_poly.type
_entity_poly.pdbx_seq_one_letter_code
_entity_poly.pdbx_strand_id
1 'polypeptide(L)'
;MNFLIADTFTASFSRLSGLDQKAVKASVFDLQMNPTGNGLQLHRIDKSKDPHFWSARVNRDIRLIVHKTGESMLVAYVGHHDDAYAWAERRRIEAHPRTGAVQIVEVRERVEDVAPPPTLHLIFPEHAKDGEKADTAPALFAPLNDEALLSIGVPADWLVDVRAASEDGFFALASHLPAEASEALLEYAATGRLVTPIPVPAAANPFAHPDALRRIRLIADQEELEQALAFPWEKWGVFLHPSQRTLVERSFSGPARVAGSAGTGKTIVAIHRAVRLARETPTAKVLLVSFSEPLAAELAKKVLVLAPETNGVVPRITTASFQGIAEQMFQLEHGVRPRIASDVVLRERLRAAAASINLKGFSERFLLSEWTNVIDAWGLTSLDAYSTVQRMGRKSRLGPNQRARLWPVFQVVRDALAAERYTTWANVFNGLADALAKRENKPFDYVVIDEAQDLAPAELRFFAALAPAKPDGLFLSGDIGQRIFQHPFSWVSLGVDVRGRSHTLKVCYRTSQQIRSAADKLLPTVLRDTDGLEDERRGIISVFDGPAPEVKSLADVAAEAAMVRQTVKTWLAEGIGSREIGLFVRTPHLVTRARAAIAGLSGADEMTTAPMSLAKGLEFRAVVVMACDEGHLPLDERVADAADEAELDEIYETERRLLYVACTRAREHLFLTGVMPTSEYLADFTM
;
A
#
# COMPACT_ATOMS: atom_id res chain seq x y z
N MET A 1 25.24 23.29 22.38
CA MET A 1 23.82 23.58 22.12
C MET A 1 23.31 22.48 21.21
N ASN A 2 22.29 21.72 21.62
CA ASN A 2 21.78 20.62 20.79
C ASN A 2 20.96 21.20 19.64
N PHE A 3 21.34 20.91 18.39
CA PHE A 3 20.60 21.31 17.20
C PHE A 3 19.59 20.22 16.83
N LEU A 4 18.33 20.62 16.71
CA LEU A 4 17.18 19.75 16.60
C LEU A 4 16.31 20.18 15.41
N ILE A 5 15.71 19.23 14.70
CA ILE A 5 14.75 19.52 13.63
C ILE A 5 13.42 18.83 13.92
N ALA A 6 12.32 19.58 13.81
CA ALA A 6 10.96 19.08 13.95
C ALA A 6 10.42 18.52 12.63
N ASP A 7 9.57 17.49 12.69
CA ASP A 7 8.87 16.98 11.50
C ASP A 7 7.98 18.02 10.81
N THR A 8 7.43 18.97 11.57
CA THR A 8 6.65 20.08 11.04
C THR A 8 7.47 20.98 10.11
N PHE A 9 8.78 21.11 10.36
CA PHE A 9 9.69 21.79 9.45
C PHE A 9 9.91 20.97 8.17
N THR A 10 10.14 19.67 8.29
CA THR A 10 10.34 18.78 7.13
C THR A 10 9.11 18.82 6.20
N ALA A 11 7.91 18.74 6.78
CA ALA A 11 6.65 18.76 6.04
C ALA A 11 6.34 20.11 5.37
N SER A 12 6.78 21.23 5.95
CA SER A 12 6.57 22.55 5.35
C SER A 12 7.68 22.92 4.35
N PHE A 13 8.91 22.45 4.60
CA PHE A 13 10.05 22.57 3.69
C PHE A 13 9.78 21.93 2.32
N SER A 14 9.18 20.73 2.30
CA SER A 14 8.84 20.05 1.04
C SER A 14 7.78 20.76 0.19
N ARG A 15 7.00 21.69 0.76
CA ARG A 15 6.00 22.47 0.02
C ARG A 15 6.57 23.72 -0.67
N LEU A 16 7.81 24.10 -0.34
CA LEU A 16 8.47 25.26 -0.91
C LEU A 16 8.99 24.98 -2.32
N SER A 17 9.15 26.04 -3.13
CA SER A 17 9.77 25.95 -4.45
C SER A 17 11.22 25.47 -4.37
N GLY A 18 11.76 24.86 -5.43
CA GLY A 18 13.14 24.34 -5.42
C GLY A 18 14.22 25.42 -5.15
N LEU A 19 13.95 26.68 -5.54
CA LEU A 19 14.83 27.82 -5.24
C LEU A 19 14.78 28.20 -3.76
N ASP A 20 13.58 28.23 -3.18
CA ASP A 20 13.38 28.53 -1.75
C ASP A 20 13.93 27.41 -0.86
N GLN A 21 13.74 26.15 -1.26
CA GLN A 21 14.35 25.00 -0.57
C GLN A 21 15.87 25.14 -0.49
N LYS A 22 16.55 25.54 -1.58
CA LYS A 22 18.01 25.75 -1.57
C LYS A 22 18.43 26.87 -0.62
N ALA A 23 17.68 27.97 -0.57
CA ALA A 23 17.95 29.08 0.33
C ALA A 23 17.71 28.72 1.81
N VAL A 24 16.64 27.98 2.09
CA VAL A 24 16.33 27.46 3.43
C VAL A 24 17.39 26.48 3.90
N LYS A 25 17.86 25.56 3.04
CA LYS A 25 18.98 24.67 3.36
C LYS A 25 20.19 25.46 3.82
N ALA A 26 20.64 26.43 3.02
CA ALA A 26 21.79 27.27 3.36
C ALA A 26 21.61 27.97 4.71
N SER A 27 20.42 28.52 4.97
CA SER A 27 20.12 29.20 6.24
C SER A 27 20.10 28.25 7.45
N VAL A 28 19.64 27.00 7.27
CA VAL A 28 19.67 25.97 8.32
C VAL A 28 21.11 25.50 8.59
N PHE A 29 21.95 25.37 7.56
CA PHE A 29 23.39 25.11 7.71
C PHE A 29 24.09 26.23 8.49
N ASP A 30 23.81 27.49 8.15
CA ASP A 30 24.39 28.65 8.84
C ASP A 30 24.01 28.67 10.33
N LEU A 31 22.77 28.27 10.67
CA LEU A 31 22.30 28.16 12.06
C LEU A 31 22.93 27.00 12.83
N GLN A 32 23.20 25.86 12.18
CA GLN A 32 23.91 24.74 12.80
C GLN A 32 25.35 25.13 13.13
N MET A 33 26.03 25.85 12.21
CA MET A 33 27.43 26.26 12.37
C MET A 33 27.62 27.40 13.36
N ASN A 34 26.67 28.35 13.43
CA ASN A 34 26.70 29.49 14.36
C ASN A 34 25.36 29.67 15.09
N PRO A 35 25.12 28.94 16.20
CA PRO A 35 23.86 28.98 16.96
C PRO A 35 23.56 30.33 17.65
N THR A 36 24.52 31.25 17.66
CA THR A 36 24.38 32.63 18.16
C THR A 36 23.72 33.57 17.14
N GLY A 37 23.61 33.18 15.85
CA GLY A 37 22.88 33.93 14.83
C GLY A 37 23.63 35.07 14.16
N ASN A 38 24.97 35.10 14.20
CA ASN A 38 25.77 36.23 13.68
C ASN A 38 25.71 36.47 12.14
N GLY A 39 24.82 35.80 11.41
CA GLY A 39 24.53 36.05 9.98
C GLY A 39 23.05 36.13 9.61
N LEU A 40 22.13 35.71 10.49
CA LEU A 40 20.68 35.68 10.24
C LEU A 40 19.98 36.57 11.27
N GLN A 41 19.19 37.54 10.82
CA GLN A 41 18.43 38.44 11.69
C GLN A 41 17.36 37.64 12.46
N LEU A 42 17.71 37.17 13.66
CA LEU A 42 16.81 36.48 14.57
C LEU A 42 15.92 37.49 15.27
N HIS A 43 14.60 37.40 15.04
CA HIS A 43 13.59 38.23 15.68
C HIS A 43 12.71 37.38 16.58
N ARG A 44 12.60 37.75 17.86
CA ARG A 44 11.64 37.11 18.77
C ARG A 44 10.21 37.40 18.32
N ILE A 45 9.33 36.41 18.42
CA ILE A 45 7.92 36.56 18.02
C ILE A 45 7.13 36.98 19.25
N ASP A 46 6.97 38.29 19.45
CA ASP A 46 6.37 38.85 20.67
C ASP A 46 4.88 38.50 20.86
N LYS A 47 4.18 38.13 19.80
CA LYS A 47 2.78 37.69 19.83
C LYS A 47 2.60 36.19 20.11
N SER A 48 3.68 35.41 20.18
CA SER A 48 3.58 33.99 20.46
C SER A 48 3.24 33.74 21.93
N LYS A 49 2.43 32.71 22.18
CA LYS A 49 2.12 32.23 23.53
C LYS A 49 3.30 31.51 24.19
N ASP A 50 4.37 31.23 23.45
CA ASP A 50 5.62 30.66 23.94
C ASP A 50 6.79 31.66 23.77
N PRO A 51 7.46 32.07 24.86
CA PRO A 51 8.49 33.10 24.83
C PRO A 51 9.78 32.67 24.11
N HIS A 52 9.92 31.39 23.77
CA HIS A 52 11.13 30.83 23.18
C HIS A 52 11.05 30.69 21.65
N PHE A 53 9.98 31.14 21.00
CA PHE A 53 9.91 31.19 19.53
C PHE A 53 10.59 32.43 18.95
N TRP A 54 11.45 32.18 17.96
CA TRP A 54 12.17 33.17 17.18
C TRP A 54 11.94 32.89 15.70
N SER A 55 11.95 33.94 14.89
CA SER A 55 11.97 33.85 13.43
C SER A 55 13.34 34.23 12.90
N ALA A 56 13.87 33.44 11.96
CA ALA A 56 15.06 33.77 11.19
C ALA A 56 14.64 34.10 9.75
N ARG A 57 15.19 35.18 9.21
CA ARG A 57 14.93 35.60 7.83
C ARG A 57 15.79 34.81 6.84
N VAL A 58 15.16 34.01 5.99
CA VAL A 58 15.85 33.25 4.92
C VAL A 58 15.98 34.12 3.66
N ASN A 59 14.88 34.74 3.22
CA ASN A 59 14.89 35.68 2.10
C ASN A 59 13.86 36.81 2.32
N ARG A 60 13.37 37.49 1.26
CA ARG A 60 12.38 38.57 1.44
C ARG A 60 11.06 38.06 2.02
N ASP A 61 10.64 36.88 1.59
CA ASP A 61 9.30 36.33 1.81
C ASP A 61 9.32 35.16 2.83
N ILE A 62 10.29 34.25 2.73
CA ILE A 62 10.39 33.05 3.56
C ILE A 62 10.96 33.37 4.96
N ARG A 63 10.36 32.75 5.97
CA ARG A 63 10.78 32.79 7.38
C ARG A 63 10.93 31.39 7.94
N LEU A 64 11.99 31.21 8.72
CA LEU A 64 12.25 29.99 9.49
C LEU A 64 11.86 30.23 10.94
N ILE A 65 11.04 29.37 11.52
CA ILE A 65 10.65 29.43 12.93
C ILE A 65 11.54 28.48 13.73
N VAL A 66 12.23 29.03 14.72
CA VAL A 66 13.12 28.28 15.62
C VAL A 66 12.69 28.48 17.07
N HIS A 67 12.70 27.40 17.84
CA HIS A 67 12.49 27.42 19.27
C HIS A 67 13.85 27.33 19.97
N LYS A 68 14.24 28.37 20.70
CA LYS A 68 15.57 28.50 21.31
C LYS A 68 15.48 28.50 22.82
N THR A 69 16.03 27.45 23.44
CA THR A 69 16.28 27.37 24.88
C THR A 69 17.78 27.44 25.15
N GLY A 70 18.21 27.71 26.39
CA GLY A 70 19.64 27.80 26.73
C GLY A 70 20.45 26.54 26.40
N GLU A 71 19.80 25.38 26.27
CA GLU A 71 20.43 24.07 26.05
C GLU A 71 20.20 23.50 24.64
N SER A 72 19.11 23.88 23.95
CA SER A 72 18.75 23.36 22.62
C SER A 72 18.15 24.39 21.67
N MET A 73 18.36 24.18 20.37
CA MET A 73 17.77 24.95 19.28
C MET A 73 17.02 23.99 18.36
N LEU A 74 15.70 24.19 18.28
CA LEU A 74 14.80 23.39 17.46
C LEU A 74 14.32 24.19 16.27
N VAL A 75 14.59 23.72 15.05
CA VAL A 75 13.97 24.23 13.83
C VAL A 75 12.57 23.64 13.72
N ALA A 76 11.56 24.48 13.93
CA ALA A 76 10.18 24.04 14.14
C ALA A 76 9.33 24.12 12.87
N TYR A 77 9.49 25.16 12.05
CA TYR A 77 8.66 25.37 10.86
C TYR A 77 9.36 26.28 9.83
N VAL A 78 8.95 26.19 8.56
CA VAL A 78 9.34 27.14 7.50
C VAL A 78 8.16 27.46 6.60
N GLY A 79 7.98 28.73 6.25
CA GLY A 79 6.90 29.17 5.36
C GLY A 79 7.04 30.61 4.91
N HIS A 80 6.07 31.09 4.15
CA HIS A 80 5.92 32.51 3.82
C HIS A 80 5.70 33.33 5.10
N HIS A 81 6.02 34.62 5.06
CA HIS A 81 6.13 35.45 6.26
C HIS A 81 4.92 35.37 7.19
N ASP A 82 3.72 35.57 6.64
CA ASP A 82 2.49 35.63 7.42
C ASP A 82 2.11 34.25 7.97
N ASP A 83 2.22 33.20 7.15
CA ASP A 83 1.92 31.83 7.55
C ASP A 83 2.86 31.33 8.65
N ALA A 84 4.16 31.67 8.56
CA ALA A 84 5.15 31.27 9.54
C ALA A 84 4.92 31.94 10.91
N TYR A 85 4.52 33.21 10.91
CA TYR A 85 4.16 33.93 12.13
C TYR A 85 2.84 33.42 12.71
N ALA A 86 1.80 33.25 11.88
CA ALA A 86 0.52 32.70 12.30
C ALA A 86 0.66 31.28 12.90
N TRP A 87 1.54 30.44 12.33
CA TRP A 87 1.85 29.13 12.85
C TRP A 87 2.46 29.20 14.26
N ALA A 88 3.42 30.10 14.48
CA ALA A 88 4.11 30.27 15.76
C ALA A 88 3.24 30.95 16.84
N GLU A 89 2.31 31.82 16.44
CA GLU A 89 1.38 32.48 17.35
C GLU A 89 0.35 31.51 17.94
N ARG A 90 -0.06 30.51 17.17
CA ARG A 90 -1.08 29.51 17.56
C ARG A 90 -0.53 28.31 18.32
N ARG A 91 0.79 28.18 18.50
CA ARG A 91 1.41 26.95 19.03
C ARG A 91 2.32 27.23 20.22
N ARG A 92 2.45 26.25 21.12
CA ARG A 92 3.40 26.23 22.24
C ARG A 92 4.14 24.89 22.29
N ILE A 93 5.39 24.88 22.75
CA ILE A 93 6.16 23.64 22.94
C ILE A 93 6.20 23.33 24.44
N GLU A 94 5.51 22.27 24.86
CA GLU A 94 5.43 21.89 26.28
C GLU A 94 5.65 20.40 26.50
N ALA A 95 6.18 20.04 27.67
CA ALA A 95 6.27 18.64 28.09
C ALA A 95 4.89 18.18 28.59
N HIS A 96 4.37 17.12 27.99
CA HIS A 96 3.05 16.60 28.34
C HIS A 96 3.05 16.06 29.79
N PRO A 97 2.07 16.44 30.63
CA PRO A 97 2.12 16.23 32.08
C PRO A 97 2.11 14.76 32.53
N ARG A 98 1.61 13.84 31.69
CA ARG A 98 1.55 12.39 31.99
C ARG A 98 2.63 11.57 31.30
N THR A 99 3.02 11.93 30.09
CA THR A 99 3.96 11.15 29.27
C THR A 99 5.38 11.71 29.34
N GLY A 100 5.56 12.96 29.80
CA GLY A 100 6.86 13.63 29.88
C GLY A 100 7.45 14.00 28.51
N ALA A 101 6.79 13.66 27.41
CA ALA A 101 7.25 13.94 26.05
C ALA A 101 6.99 15.39 25.66
N VAL A 102 7.95 16.03 24.99
CA VAL A 102 7.78 17.38 24.43
C VAL A 102 6.82 17.32 23.23
N GLN A 103 5.76 18.14 23.26
CA GLN A 103 4.73 18.22 22.22
C GLN A 103 4.59 19.66 21.72
N ILE A 104 4.31 19.83 20.42
CA ILE A 104 3.89 21.11 19.85
C ILE A 104 2.36 21.13 19.90
N VAL A 105 1.79 21.94 20.79
CA VAL A 105 0.35 22.00 21.06
C VAL A 105 -0.24 23.26 20.42
N GLU A 106 -1.33 23.11 19.68
CA GLU A 106 -2.10 24.25 19.14
C GLU A 106 -3.07 24.78 20.20
N VAL A 107 -2.95 26.07 20.51
CA VAL A 107 -3.69 26.74 21.58
C VAL A 107 -4.96 27.38 21.02
N ARG A 108 -6.12 26.96 21.54
CA ARG A 108 -7.43 27.52 21.14
C ARG A 108 -7.54 28.99 21.58
N GLU A 109 -8.07 29.84 20.70
CA GLU A 109 -8.71 31.08 21.12
C GLU A 109 -10.16 30.75 21.49
N ARG A 110 -10.55 31.00 22.74
CA ARG A 110 -11.97 31.05 23.11
C ARG A 110 -12.55 32.30 22.45
N VAL A 111 -13.33 32.13 21.39
CA VAL A 111 -14.37 33.11 21.07
C VAL A 111 -15.51 32.80 22.03
N GLU A 112 -15.66 33.62 23.07
CA GLU A 112 -16.93 33.71 23.79
C GLU A 112 -17.93 34.35 22.81
N ASP A 113 -18.92 33.58 22.38
CA ASP A 113 -20.07 34.12 21.64
C ASP A 113 -20.78 35.16 22.52
N VAL A 114 -20.50 36.43 22.25
CA VAL A 114 -21.35 37.52 22.74
C VAL A 114 -22.70 37.36 22.04
N ALA A 115 -23.70 36.89 22.79
CA ALA A 115 -25.07 36.79 22.31
C ALA A 115 -25.53 38.13 21.68
N PRO A 116 -25.93 38.16 20.41
CA PRO A 116 -26.49 39.37 19.83
C PRO A 116 -27.85 39.70 20.49
N PRO A 117 -28.19 40.99 20.64
CA PRO A 117 -29.45 41.41 21.26
C PRO A 117 -30.66 40.96 20.43
N PRO A 118 -31.84 40.78 21.07
CA PRO A 118 -32.99 40.17 20.43
C PRO A 118 -33.56 41.10 19.35
N THR A 119 -33.39 40.74 18.09
CA THR A 119 -34.07 41.40 16.97
C THR A 119 -35.34 40.64 16.59
N LEU A 120 -36.44 41.41 16.59
CA LEU A 120 -37.81 41.09 16.22
C LEU A 120 -38.02 39.91 15.23
N HIS A 121 -38.84 38.95 15.67
CA HIS A 121 -39.44 37.90 14.86
C HIS A 121 -40.38 38.49 13.80
N LEU A 122 -40.03 38.32 12.52
CA LEU A 122 -40.99 38.32 11.42
C LEU A 122 -41.41 36.87 11.16
N ILE A 123 -42.69 36.60 11.45
CA ILE A 123 -43.33 35.31 11.23
C ILE A 123 -43.64 35.18 9.73
N PHE A 124 -42.99 34.24 9.04
CA PHE A 124 -43.50 33.68 7.79
C PHE A 124 -43.98 32.25 8.08
N PRO A 125 -45.22 31.88 7.72
CA PRO A 125 -45.75 30.55 7.99
C PRO A 125 -45.20 29.55 6.96
N GLU A 126 -44.16 28.81 7.33
CA GLU A 126 -43.77 27.60 6.61
C GLU A 126 -44.67 26.42 6.99
N HIS A 127 -45.05 25.67 5.96
CA HIS A 127 -45.85 24.46 6.08
C HIS A 127 -45.09 23.40 6.86
N ALA A 128 -45.75 22.86 7.88
CA ALA A 128 -45.30 21.71 8.63
C ALA A 128 -45.00 20.52 7.70
N LYS A 129 -43.75 20.08 7.70
CA LYS A 129 -43.41 18.66 7.53
C LYS A 129 -42.85 18.19 8.86
N ASP A 130 -43.56 17.24 9.45
CA ASP A 130 -43.24 16.61 10.71
C ASP A 130 -41.86 15.94 10.69
N GLY A 131 -41.03 16.26 11.69
CA GLY A 131 -40.15 15.30 12.36
C GLY A 131 -38.95 14.72 11.59
N GLU A 132 -37.99 15.54 11.18
CA GLU A 132 -36.59 15.07 11.07
C GLU A 132 -35.84 15.43 12.36
N LYS A 133 -35.67 14.44 13.24
CA LYS A 133 -34.55 14.47 14.19
C LYS A 133 -33.28 14.42 13.34
N ALA A 134 -32.42 15.42 13.44
CA ALA A 134 -31.05 15.29 12.97
C ALA A 134 -30.42 14.09 13.70
N ASP A 135 -30.18 12.99 12.99
CA ASP A 135 -29.39 11.87 13.46
C ASP A 135 -27.97 12.40 13.71
N THR A 136 -27.67 12.77 14.95
CA THR A 136 -26.30 13.05 15.38
C THR A 136 -25.55 11.73 15.34
N ALA A 137 -24.62 11.60 14.38
CA ALA A 137 -23.72 10.45 14.27
C ALA A 137 -23.10 10.11 15.64
N PRO A 138 -23.00 8.82 16.01
CA PRO A 138 -22.52 8.42 17.32
C PRO A 138 -21.08 8.90 17.56
N ALA A 139 -20.83 9.48 18.74
CA ALA A 139 -19.51 9.93 19.13
C ALA A 139 -18.58 8.73 19.38
N LEU A 140 -17.49 8.65 18.59
CA LEU A 140 -16.55 7.53 18.56
C LEU A 140 -15.86 7.28 19.90
N PHE A 141 -15.59 8.34 20.65
CA PHE A 141 -14.77 8.32 21.86
C PHE A 141 -15.55 8.58 23.15
N ALA A 142 -16.88 8.60 23.09
CA ALA A 142 -17.75 8.74 24.26
C ALA A 142 -17.43 7.77 25.43
N PRO A 143 -17.00 6.51 25.18
CA PRO A 143 -16.66 5.59 26.27
C PRO A 143 -15.32 5.87 26.98
N LEU A 144 -14.46 6.76 26.45
CA LEU A 144 -13.15 7.05 27.02
C LEU A 144 -13.21 8.17 28.07
N ASN A 145 -12.61 7.93 29.24
CA ASN A 145 -12.49 8.93 30.31
C ASN A 145 -11.27 9.86 30.08
N ASP A 146 -11.24 11.00 30.77
CA ASP A 146 -10.18 12.01 30.60
C ASP A 146 -8.79 11.46 30.94
N GLU A 147 -8.69 10.56 31.93
CA GLU A 147 -7.42 9.93 32.29
C GLU A 147 -6.86 9.04 31.18
N ALA A 148 -7.73 8.28 30.50
CA ALA A 148 -7.36 7.43 29.38
C ALA A 148 -6.88 8.27 28.19
N LEU A 149 -7.59 9.36 27.86
CA LEU A 149 -7.20 10.29 26.81
C LEU A 149 -5.86 11.00 27.11
N LEU A 150 -5.65 11.43 28.35
CA LEU A 150 -4.36 11.99 28.79
C LEU A 150 -3.23 10.95 28.74
N SER A 151 -3.52 9.68 29.04
CA SER A 151 -2.49 8.62 29.05
C SER A 151 -1.92 8.32 27.67
N ILE A 152 -2.68 8.62 26.61
CA ILE A 152 -2.26 8.48 25.21
C ILE A 152 -1.74 9.79 24.61
N GLY A 153 -1.61 10.86 25.41
CA GLY A 153 -1.00 12.13 25.00
C GLY A 153 -1.94 13.15 24.36
N VAL A 154 -3.27 13.00 24.50
CA VAL A 154 -4.24 14.04 24.10
C VAL A 154 -4.04 15.27 25.00
N PRO A 155 -3.79 16.47 24.45
CA PRO A 155 -3.66 17.68 25.26
C PRO A 155 -4.97 17.97 25.99
N ALA A 156 -4.85 18.48 27.24
CA ALA A 156 -6.01 18.78 28.08
C ALA A 156 -7.04 19.70 27.39
N ASP A 157 -6.56 20.62 26.55
CA ASP A 157 -7.37 21.60 25.82
C ASP A 157 -8.30 20.96 24.76
N TRP A 158 -8.04 19.71 24.35
CA TRP A 158 -8.76 19.02 23.27
C TRP A 158 -9.63 17.84 23.74
N LEU A 159 -9.66 17.54 25.05
CA LEU A 159 -10.39 16.38 25.60
C LEU A 159 -11.89 16.39 25.29
N VAL A 160 -12.52 17.56 25.36
CA VAL A 160 -13.96 17.74 25.13
C VAL A 160 -14.31 17.49 23.66
N ASP A 161 -13.52 18.07 22.75
CA ASP A 161 -13.75 17.95 21.31
C ASP A 161 -13.47 16.50 20.84
N VAL A 162 -12.44 15.84 21.39
CA VAL A 162 -12.17 14.41 21.13
C VAL A 162 -13.35 13.54 21.54
N ARG A 163 -13.93 13.77 22.73
CA ARG A 163 -15.07 12.96 23.21
C ARG A 163 -16.32 13.17 22.36
N ALA A 164 -16.49 14.36 21.80
CA ALA A 164 -17.62 14.71 20.93
C ALA A 164 -17.41 14.30 19.46
N ALA A 165 -16.19 13.89 19.07
CA ALA A 165 -15.87 13.59 17.69
C ALA A 165 -16.64 12.36 17.16
N SER A 166 -17.33 12.56 16.03
CA SER A 166 -17.89 11.51 15.19
C SER A 166 -16.86 10.99 14.19
N GLU A 167 -17.21 9.95 13.43
CA GLU A 167 -16.36 9.39 12.36
C GLU A 167 -15.92 10.45 11.33
N ASP A 168 -16.83 11.33 10.94
CA ASP A 168 -16.54 12.42 10.00
C ASP A 168 -15.78 13.59 10.65
N GLY A 169 -15.99 13.84 11.95
CA GLY A 169 -15.39 14.97 12.67
C GLY A 169 -13.98 14.70 13.21
N PHE A 170 -13.60 13.42 13.36
CA PHE A 170 -12.32 13.05 13.96
C PHE A 170 -11.12 13.55 13.16
N PHE A 171 -11.16 13.53 11.82
CA PHE A 171 -9.98 13.87 11.00
C PHE A 171 -9.66 15.36 11.01
N ALA A 172 -10.69 16.21 11.02
CA ALA A 172 -10.52 17.65 11.25
C ALA A 172 -9.80 17.87 12.60
N LEU A 173 -10.20 17.13 13.63
CA LEU A 173 -9.61 17.22 14.96
C LEU A 173 -8.20 16.62 15.06
N ALA A 174 -7.95 15.50 14.39
CA ALA A 174 -6.66 14.79 14.37
C ALA A 174 -5.53 15.65 13.78
N SER A 175 -5.86 16.59 12.89
CA SER A 175 -4.91 17.55 12.32
C SER A 175 -4.35 18.56 13.34
N HIS A 176 -5.08 18.76 14.45
CA HIS A 176 -4.71 19.67 15.54
C HIS A 176 -4.12 18.95 16.75
N LEU A 177 -4.27 17.63 16.82
CA LEU A 177 -3.75 16.81 17.90
C LEU A 177 -2.30 16.36 17.63
N PRO A 178 -1.51 16.12 18.70
CA PRO A 178 -0.23 15.45 18.58
C PRO A 178 -0.39 14.06 17.93
N ALA A 179 0.49 13.71 16.99
CA ALA A 179 0.48 12.43 16.28
C ALA A 179 0.25 11.18 17.16
N GLU A 180 0.91 11.02 18.32
CA GLU A 180 0.67 9.83 19.18
C GLU A 180 -0.76 9.76 19.72
N ALA A 181 -1.34 10.91 20.03
CA ALA A 181 -2.71 11.02 20.52
C ALA A 181 -3.70 10.68 19.40
N SER A 182 -3.48 11.25 18.20
CA SER A 182 -4.26 10.93 17.01
C SER A 182 -4.15 9.45 16.64
N GLU A 183 -2.95 8.86 16.68
CA GLU A 183 -2.69 7.45 16.38
C GLU A 183 -3.36 6.50 17.39
N ALA A 184 -3.25 6.79 18.68
CA ALA A 184 -3.87 5.97 19.73
C ALA A 184 -5.40 6.08 19.71
N LEU A 185 -5.95 7.25 19.37
CA LEU A 185 -7.39 7.42 19.12
C LEU A 185 -7.83 6.66 17.86
N LEU A 186 -7.05 6.73 16.77
CA LEU A 186 -7.30 5.95 15.56
C LEU A 186 -7.28 4.43 15.83
N GLU A 187 -6.30 3.95 16.61
CA GLU A 187 -6.22 2.54 17.01
C GLU A 187 -7.41 2.13 17.88
N TYR A 188 -7.82 2.97 18.81
CA TYR A 188 -9.03 2.74 19.61
C TYR A 188 -10.28 2.70 18.74
N ALA A 189 -10.43 3.62 17.79
CA ALA A 189 -11.55 3.62 16.85
C ALA A 189 -11.57 2.35 15.97
N ALA A 190 -10.40 1.83 15.59
CA ALA A 190 -10.27 0.65 14.73
C ALA A 190 -10.38 -0.70 15.47
N THR A 191 -10.05 -0.75 16.76
CA THR A 191 -9.90 -2.01 17.53
C THR A 191 -10.78 -2.09 18.78
N GLY A 192 -11.36 -0.97 19.22
CA GLY A 192 -12.07 -0.84 20.50
C GLY A 192 -11.15 -0.98 21.72
N ARG A 193 -9.82 -1.03 21.54
CA ARG A 193 -8.85 -1.20 22.61
C ARG A 193 -7.90 -0.01 22.63
N LEU A 194 -7.77 0.61 23.80
CA LEU A 194 -6.84 1.70 24.01
C LEU A 194 -5.49 1.12 24.43
N VAL A 195 -4.48 1.24 23.57
CA VAL A 195 -3.11 0.86 23.93
C VAL A 195 -2.49 2.02 24.69
N THR A 196 -2.43 1.91 26.01
CA THR A 196 -1.75 2.91 26.85
C THR A 196 -0.24 2.68 26.77
N PRO A 197 0.57 3.67 26.37
CA PRO A 197 2.02 3.53 26.36
C PRO A 197 2.55 3.24 27.76
N ILE A 198 3.55 2.36 27.87
CA ILE A 198 4.22 2.05 29.13
C ILE A 198 4.92 3.32 29.61
N PRO A 199 4.66 3.83 30.82
CA PRO A 199 5.33 5.02 31.32
C PRO A 199 6.83 4.77 31.41
N VAL A 200 7.63 5.48 30.61
CA VAL A 200 9.08 5.45 30.74
C VAL A 200 9.43 6.31 31.96
N PRO A 201 10.32 5.86 32.88
CA PRO A 201 10.77 6.69 34.00
C PRO A 201 11.27 8.03 33.47
N ALA A 202 10.90 9.14 34.12
CA ALA A 202 11.26 10.49 33.71
C ALA A 202 12.78 10.59 33.46
N ALA A 203 13.18 10.51 32.19
CA ALA A 203 14.56 10.72 31.79
C ALA A 203 14.88 12.20 32.07
N ALA A 204 16.07 12.47 32.61
CA ALA A 204 16.52 13.82 32.96
C ALA A 204 16.58 14.80 31.77
N ASN A 205 16.31 14.33 30.53
CA ASN A 205 16.24 15.14 29.33
C ASN A 205 14.92 14.86 28.54
N PRO A 206 13.96 15.81 28.52
CA PRO A 206 12.67 15.67 27.82
C PRO A 206 12.78 15.40 26.31
N PHE A 207 13.90 15.77 25.68
CA PHE A 207 14.17 15.52 24.26
C PHE A 207 14.68 14.10 23.96
N ALA A 208 15.04 13.32 24.99
CA ALA A 208 15.51 11.94 24.85
C ALA A 208 14.38 10.90 24.96
N HIS A 209 13.12 11.34 25.16
CA HIS A 209 11.97 10.43 25.24
C HIS A 209 11.72 9.73 23.90
N PRO A 210 11.39 8.42 23.85
CA PRO A 210 11.13 7.70 22.61
C PRO A 210 10.10 8.37 21.70
N ASP A 211 9.06 8.99 22.28
CA ASP A 211 8.04 9.72 21.52
C ASP A 211 8.50 11.13 21.10
N ALA A 212 9.42 11.77 21.84
CA ALA A 212 10.05 13.02 21.42
C ALA A 212 11.05 12.79 20.26
N LEU A 213 11.80 11.69 20.32
CA LEU A 213 12.74 11.26 19.26
C LEU A 213 12.04 10.86 17.95
N ARG A 214 10.72 10.58 17.99
CA ARG A 214 9.91 10.39 16.78
C ARG A 214 9.71 11.69 16.01
N ARG A 215 9.67 12.83 16.72
CA ARG A 215 9.34 14.17 16.17
C ARG A 215 10.54 15.09 16.02
N ILE A 216 11.57 14.87 16.83
CA ILE A 216 12.69 15.76 17.03
C ILE A 216 13.97 14.95 16.86
N ARG A 217 14.66 15.16 15.74
CA ARG A 217 15.90 14.46 15.43
C ARG A 217 17.10 15.26 15.91
N LEU A 218 17.97 14.65 16.69
CA LEU A 218 19.24 15.23 17.12
C LEU A 218 20.27 15.03 16.01
N ILE A 219 20.85 16.12 15.51
CA ILE A 219 21.80 16.10 14.38
C ILE A 219 23.20 16.38 14.91
N ALA A 220 24.08 15.40 14.79
CA ALA A 220 25.42 15.46 15.39
C ALA A 220 26.50 15.99 14.42
N ASP A 221 26.32 15.83 13.10
CA ASP A 221 27.32 16.23 12.09
C ASP A 221 26.73 16.89 10.83
N GLN A 222 27.61 17.38 9.95
CA GLN A 222 27.28 18.13 8.73
C GLN A 222 26.80 17.22 7.58
N GLU A 223 27.30 15.99 7.50
CA GLU A 223 26.95 15.02 6.46
C GLU A 223 25.53 14.47 6.70
N GLU A 224 25.14 14.30 7.97
CA GLU A 224 23.80 13.91 8.42
C GLU A 224 22.76 15.01 8.17
N LEU A 225 23.15 16.30 8.22
CA LEU A 225 22.27 17.43 7.87
C LEU A 225 22.07 17.55 6.35
N GLU A 226 23.13 17.37 5.55
CA GLU A 226 23.02 17.30 4.09
C GLU A 226 22.12 16.14 3.65
N GLN A 227 22.25 14.97 4.28
CA GLN A 227 21.35 13.84 4.07
C GLN A 227 19.93 14.10 4.62
N ALA A 228 19.74 14.78 5.75
CA ALA A 228 18.40 15.08 6.24
C ALA A 228 17.64 16.04 5.31
N LEU A 229 18.35 17.00 4.70
CA LEU A 229 17.78 18.02 3.82
C LEU A 229 17.68 17.56 2.35
N ALA A 230 18.48 16.58 1.91
CA ALA A 230 18.49 16.08 0.54
C ALA A 230 17.56 14.88 0.28
N PHE A 231 16.81 14.39 1.27
CA PHE A 231 16.05 13.13 1.17
C PHE A 231 14.51 13.30 1.21
N PRO A 232 13.84 13.56 0.07
CA PRO A 232 12.39 13.48 -0.06
C PRO A 232 11.94 12.09 -0.59
N TRP A 233 10.75 11.64 -0.17
CA TRP A 233 10.01 10.44 -0.60
C TRP A 233 10.57 9.05 -0.19
N GLU A 234 11.85 8.76 -0.39
CA GLU A 234 12.39 7.38 -0.26
C GLU A 234 12.28 6.81 1.16
N LYS A 235 12.38 7.65 2.19
CA LYS A 235 12.20 7.23 3.60
C LYS A 235 10.75 6.95 3.98
N TRP A 236 9.78 7.60 3.33
CA TRP A 236 8.36 7.29 3.54
C TRP A 236 8.01 5.91 2.98
N GLY A 237 8.62 5.56 1.84
CA GLY A 237 8.53 4.25 1.22
C GLY A 237 9.15 3.09 2.01
N VAL A 238 9.82 3.37 3.15
CA VAL A 238 10.34 2.37 4.10
C VAL A 238 9.95 2.65 5.55
N PHE A 239 9.04 3.60 5.82
CA PHE A 239 8.63 3.94 7.18
C PHE A 239 7.80 2.81 7.79
N LEU A 240 8.24 2.30 8.95
CA LEU A 240 7.54 1.26 9.71
C LEU A 240 6.74 1.88 10.85
N HIS A 241 5.42 1.78 10.77
CA HIS A 241 4.54 2.27 11.82
C HIS A 241 4.62 1.40 13.09
N PRO A 242 4.43 1.94 14.31
CA PRO A 242 4.45 1.17 15.56
C PRO A 242 3.53 -0.07 15.56
N SER A 243 2.32 0.02 15.01
CA SER A 243 1.40 -1.12 14.90
C SER A 243 1.94 -2.26 14.00
N GLN A 244 2.83 -1.94 13.06
CA GLN A 244 3.51 -2.90 12.20
C GLN A 244 4.78 -3.48 12.87
N ARG A 245 5.39 -2.73 13.80
CA ARG A 245 6.63 -3.13 14.49
C ARG A 245 6.47 -4.45 15.24
N THR A 246 5.35 -4.63 15.95
CA THR A 246 5.07 -5.89 16.65
C THR A 246 5.10 -7.08 15.70
N LEU A 247 4.63 -6.92 14.45
CA LEU A 247 4.63 -7.99 13.45
C LEU A 247 6.01 -8.24 12.84
N VAL A 248 6.86 -7.21 12.76
CA VAL A 248 8.26 -7.36 12.35
C VAL A 248 9.08 -8.08 13.41
N GLU A 249 8.95 -7.67 14.67
CA GLU A 249 9.75 -8.15 15.81
C GLU A 249 9.29 -9.51 16.34
N ARG A 250 8.02 -9.86 16.19
CA ARG A 250 7.49 -11.15 16.64
C ARG A 250 8.10 -12.30 15.85
N SER A 251 8.63 -13.30 16.56
CA SER A 251 8.98 -14.59 15.99
C SER A 251 7.77 -15.53 15.93
N PHE A 252 7.70 -16.31 14.86
CA PHE A 252 6.66 -17.32 14.64
C PHE A 252 7.27 -18.71 14.58
N SER A 253 6.61 -19.69 15.19
CA SER A 253 7.07 -21.09 15.25
C SER A 253 6.99 -21.84 13.91
N GLY A 254 6.46 -21.22 12.86
CA GLY A 254 6.28 -21.80 11.54
C GLY A 254 5.71 -20.74 10.58
N PRO A 255 5.13 -21.14 9.44
CA PRO A 255 4.63 -20.20 8.44
C PRO A 255 3.67 -19.16 9.03
N ALA A 256 3.94 -17.90 8.73
CA ALA A 256 3.13 -16.77 9.19
C ALA A 256 2.76 -15.86 8.03
N ARG A 257 1.61 -15.19 8.15
CA ARG A 257 1.06 -14.32 7.11
C ARG A 257 0.76 -12.92 7.65
N VAL A 258 1.10 -11.90 6.89
CA VAL A 258 0.56 -10.55 7.02
C VAL A 258 -0.39 -10.27 5.86
N ALA A 259 -1.61 -9.89 6.19
CA ALA A 259 -2.68 -9.51 5.28
C ALA A 259 -3.07 -8.04 5.47
N GLY A 260 -3.95 -7.53 4.60
CA GLY A 260 -4.50 -6.19 4.71
C GLY A 260 -4.72 -5.55 3.34
N SER A 261 -5.60 -4.54 3.31
CA SER A 261 -5.99 -3.82 2.09
C SER A 261 -4.81 -3.10 1.40
N ALA A 262 -5.07 -2.54 0.22
CA ALA A 262 -4.10 -1.74 -0.50
C ALA A 262 -3.56 -0.59 0.37
N GLY A 263 -2.25 -0.38 0.34
CA GLY A 263 -1.61 0.74 1.05
C GLY A 263 -1.37 0.55 2.55
N THR A 264 -1.64 -0.62 3.14
CA THR A 264 -1.45 -0.84 4.59
C THR A 264 -0.02 -1.13 5.05
N GLY A 265 0.96 -1.11 4.14
CA GLY A 265 2.37 -1.30 4.46
C GLY A 265 2.83 -2.77 4.57
N LYS A 266 2.09 -3.73 3.99
CA LYS A 266 2.49 -5.15 3.94
C LYS A 266 3.92 -5.38 3.43
N THR A 267 4.24 -4.77 2.29
CA THR A 267 5.60 -4.81 1.70
C THR A 267 6.65 -4.23 2.64
N ILE A 268 6.30 -3.19 3.41
CA ILE A 268 7.20 -2.61 4.42
C ILE A 268 7.49 -3.60 5.54
N VAL A 269 6.46 -4.30 6.03
CA VAL A 269 6.63 -5.36 7.03
C VAL A 269 7.57 -6.45 6.50
N ALA A 270 7.39 -6.89 5.24
CA ALA A 270 8.26 -7.89 4.62
C ALA A 270 9.73 -7.43 4.54
N ILE A 271 9.97 -6.20 4.07
CA ILE A 271 11.32 -5.61 3.96
C ILE A 271 11.98 -5.49 5.34
N HIS A 272 11.29 -4.90 6.31
CA HIS A 272 11.81 -4.74 7.67
C HIS A 272 12.09 -6.08 8.34
N ARG A 273 11.23 -7.08 8.11
CA ARG A 273 11.44 -8.43 8.63
C ARG A 273 12.69 -9.08 8.00
N ALA A 274 12.88 -8.96 6.69
CA ALA A 274 14.08 -9.46 6.03
C ALA A 274 15.37 -8.82 6.58
N VAL A 275 15.36 -7.49 6.76
CA VAL A 275 16.48 -6.75 7.35
C VAL A 275 16.72 -7.14 8.81
N ARG A 276 15.67 -7.28 9.62
CA ARG A 276 15.77 -7.75 11.02
C ARG A 276 16.43 -9.12 11.08
N LEU A 277 15.92 -10.09 10.33
CA LEU A 277 16.42 -11.47 10.33
C LEU A 277 17.89 -11.54 9.92
N ALA A 278 18.29 -10.74 8.93
CA ALA A 278 19.69 -10.62 8.55
C ALA A 278 20.54 -9.97 9.65
N ARG A 279 20.05 -8.92 10.34
CA ARG A 279 20.78 -8.26 11.44
C ARG A 279 20.96 -9.17 12.66
N GLU A 280 19.93 -9.89 13.06
CA GLU A 280 19.94 -10.76 14.24
C GLU A 280 20.79 -12.02 14.05
N THR A 281 20.87 -12.55 12.82
CA THR A 281 21.65 -13.74 12.51
C THR A 281 22.76 -13.40 11.50
N PRO A 282 23.99 -13.07 11.93
CA PRO A 282 25.04 -12.53 11.04
C PRO A 282 25.47 -13.41 9.86
N THR A 283 25.22 -14.72 9.92
CA THR A 283 25.53 -15.67 8.83
C THR A 283 24.32 -16.07 8.00
N ALA A 284 23.11 -15.64 8.39
CA ALA A 284 21.90 -16.07 7.72
C ALA A 284 21.80 -15.50 6.31
N LYS A 285 21.34 -16.35 5.38
CA LYS A 285 20.93 -15.96 4.03
C LYS A 285 19.42 -15.79 3.98
N VAL A 286 18.96 -14.59 3.62
CA VAL A 286 17.54 -14.25 3.54
C VAL A 286 17.13 -14.16 2.08
N LEU A 287 16.06 -14.84 1.71
CA LEU A 287 15.40 -14.65 0.42
C LEU A 287 14.21 -13.72 0.60
N LEU A 288 14.17 -12.61 -0.14
CA LEU A 288 13.05 -11.69 -0.20
C LEU A 288 12.51 -11.67 -1.64
N VAL A 289 11.36 -12.28 -1.87
CA VAL A 289 10.81 -12.46 -3.22
C VAL A 289 9.50 -11.72 -3.42
N SER A 290 9.23 -11.36 -4.67
CA SER A 290 7.95 -10.78 -5.09
C SER A 290 7.48 -11.38 -6.42
N PHE A 291 6.26 -11.04 -6.83
CA PHE A 291 5.63 -11.62 -8.01
C PHE A 291 6.38 -11.38 -9.33
N SER A 292 6.93 -10.18 -9.54
CA SER A 292 7.54 -9.78 -10.82
C SER A 292 8.93 -9.18 -10.66
N GLU A 293 9.72 -9.18 -11.74
CA GLU A 293 11.07 -8.59 -11.75
C GLU A 293 11.07 -7.08 -11.39
N PRO A 294 10.16 -6.24 -11.92
CA PRO A 294 10.10 -4.84 -11.50
C PRO A 294 9.84 -4.68 -9.99
N LEU A 295 8.92 -5.47 -9.43
CA LEU A 295 8.63 -5.44 -7.99
C LEU A 295 9.84 -5.88 -7.17
N ALA A 296 10.51 -6.95 -7.57
CA ALA A 296 11.72 -7.42 -6.89
C ALA A 296 12.86 -6.38 -6.93
N ALA A 297 13.01 -5.67 -8.05
CA ALA A 297 13.97 -4.57 -8.16
C ALA A 297 13.62 -3.40 -7.23
N GLU A 298 12.34 -3.08 -7.08
CA GLU A 298 11.89 -2.07 -6.10
C GLU A 298 12.13 -2.51 -4.65
N LEU A 299 11.94 -3.80 -4.33
CA LEU A 299 12.32 -4.34 -3.00
C LEU A 299 13.81 -4.16 -2.74
N ALA A 300 14.66 -4.44 -3.72
CA ALA A 300 16.11 -4.29 -3.60
C ALA A 300 16.51 -2.84 -3.28
N LYS A 301 15.92 -1.87 -3.98
CA LYS A 301 16.12 -0.44 -3.71
C LYS A 301 15.69 -0.06 -2.29
N LYS A 302 14.52 -0.52 -1.85
CA LYS A 302 14.01 -0.23 -0.49
C LYS A 302 14.85 -0.88 0.60
N VAL A 303 15.37 -2.08 0.38
CA VAL A 303 16.33 -2.72 1.29
C VAL A 303 17.60 -1.88 1.44
N LEU A 304 18.15 -1.35 0.33
CA LEU A 304 19.31 -0.46 0.36
C LEU A 304 19.05 0.84 1.15
N VAL A 305 17.86 1.43 1.00
CA VAL A 305 17.46 2.62 1.76
C VAL A 305 17.34 2.33 3.26
N LEU A 306 16.82 1.15 3.63
CA LEU A 306 16.58 0.77 5.03
C LEU A 306 17.86 0.30 5.76
N ALA A 307 18.78 -0.34 5.04
CA ALA A 307 20.05 -0.84 5.55
C ALA A 307 21.20 -0.29 4.69
N PRO A 308 21.54 1.01 4.84
CA PRO A 308 22.62 1.62 4.06
C PRO A 308 23.99 1.03 4.42
N GLU A 309 24.11 0.28 5.52
CA GLU A 309 25.30 -0.50 5.84
C GLU A 309 25.60 -1.59 4.78
N THR A 310 26.45 -1.23 3.81
CA THR A 310 26.87 -2.13 2.72
C THR A 310 27.70 -3.32 3.18
N ASN A 311 28.37 -3.23 4.33
CA ASN A 311 29.37 -4.21 4.76
C ASN A 311 28.84 -5.43 5.54
N GLY A 312 27.52 -5.70 5.58
CA GLY A 312 27.07 -6.95 6.18
C GLY A 312 25.64 -7.41 5.92
N VAL A 313 24.65 -6.52 5.87
CA VAL A 313 23.23 -6.94 5.83
C VAL A 313 22.75 -7.17 4.41
N VAL A 314 22.89 -6.16 3.54
CA VAL A 314 22.35 -6.19 2.18
C VAL A 314 22.88 -7.36 1.34
N PRO A 315 24.19 -7.70 1.33
CA PRO A 315 24.70 -8.81 0.52
C PRO A 315 24.14 -10.18 0.90
N ARG A 316 23.53 -10.31 2.08
CA ARG A 316 22.91 -11.54 2.58
C ARG A 316 21.41 -11.63 2.30
N ILE A 317 20.81 -10.56 1.78
CA ILE A 317 19.42 -10.52 1.37
C ILE A 317 19.40 -10.65 -0.16
N THR A 318 18.97 -11.82 -0.64
CA THR A 318 18.73 -12.04 -2.06
C THR A 318 17.33 -11.57 -2.41
N THR A 319 17.21 -10.57 -3.28
CA THR A 319 15.94 -10.12 -3.84
C THR A 319 15.73 -10.68 -5.24
N ALA A 320 14.56 -11.29 -5.51
CA ALA A 320 14.26 -11.87 -6.82
C ALA A 320 12.75 -11.94 -7.09
N SER A 321 12.36 -12.08 -8.36
CA SER A 321 10.98 -12.48 -8.67
C SER A 321 10.77 -13.98 -8.42
N PHE A 322 9.51 -14.44 -8.37
CA PHE A 322 9.20 -15.87 -8.24
C PHE A 322 9.86 -16.70 -9.34
N GLN A 323 9.72 -16.26 -10.59
CA GLN A 323 10.31 -16.92 -11.75
C GLN A 323 11.84 -16.74 -11.81
N GLY A 324 12.34 -15.58 -11.42
CA GLY A 324 13.77 -15.26 -11.43
C GLY A 324 14.58 -16.16 -10.50
N ILE A 325 14.10 -16.38 -9.26
CA ILE A 325 14.80 -17.30 -8.34
C ILE A 325 14.73 -18.75 -8.84
N ALA A 326 13.60 -19.17 -9.40
CA ALA A 326 13.45 -20.51 -9.95
C ALA A 326 14.34 -20.73 -11.19
N GLU A 327 14.46 -19.75 -12.08
CA GLU A 327 15.37 -19.81 -13.23
C GLU A 327 16.83 -19.96 -12.77
N GLN A 328 17.26 -19.14 -11.81
CA GLN A 328 18.62 -19.21 -11.26
C GLN A 328 18.91 -20.57 -10.63
N MET A 329 17.98 -21.09 -9.81
CA MET A 329 18.14 -22.39 -9.17
C MET A 329 18.12 -23.55 -10.18
N PHE A 330 17.24 -23.49 -11.19
CA PHE A 330 17.20 -24.45 -12.28
C PHE A 330 18.52 -24.46 -13.06
N GLN A 331 19.07 -23.27 -13.36
CA GLN A 331 20.36 -23.14 -14.03
C GLN A 331 21.51 -23.71 -13.19
N LEU A 332 21.49 -23.52 -11.87
CA LEU A 332 22.49 -24.10 -10.97
C LEU A 332 22.41 -25.63 -10.89
N GLU A 333 21.19 -26.19 -10.96
CA GLU A 333 20.96 -27.63 -10.85
C GLU A 333 21.21 -28.39 -12.16
N HIS A 334 20.85 -27.79 -13.31
CA HIS A 334 20.89 -28.46 -14.61
C HIS A 334 21.99 -27.91 -15.54
N GLY A 335 22.68 -26.83 -15.18
CA GLY A 335 23.71 -26.18 -16.00
C GLY A 335 23.19 -25.43 -17.23
N VAL A 336 21.86 -25.36 -17.42
CA VAL A 336 21.19 -24.71 -18.55
C VAL A 336 19.96 -23.95 -18.08
N ARG A 337 19.57 -22.90 -18.81
CA ARG A 337 18.31 -22.20 -18.54
C ARG A 337 17.12 -23.02 -19.02
N PRO A 338 15.96 -22.94 -18.34
CA PRO A 338 14.77 -23.66 -18.75
C PRO A 338 14.21 -23.08 -20.04
N ARG A 339 13.91 -23.94 -21.03
CA ARG A 339 13.25 -23.53 -22.26
C ARG A 339 11.73 -23.55 -22.07
N ILE A 340 11.16 -22.42 -21.65
CA ILE A 340 9.73 -22.32 -21.34
C ILE A 340 8.88 -22.35 -22.62
N ALA A 341 7.83 -23.18 -22.63
CA ALA A 341 6.81 -23.18 -23.67
C ALA A 341 5.91 -21.94 -23.53
N SER A 342 5.75 -21.17 -24.61
CA SER A 342 4.80 -20.06 -24.62
C SER A 342 3.36 -20.55 -24.76
N ASP A 343 2.39 -19.71 -24.42
CA ASP A 343 0.96 -19.99 -24.64
C ASP A 343 0.63 -20.36 -26.09
N VAL A 344 1.34 -19.77 -27.06
CA VAL A 344 1.17 -20.09 -28.48
C VAL A 344 1.58 -21.54 -28.76
N VAL A 345 2.73 -21.96 -28.24
CA VAL A 345 3.22 -23.35 -28.37
C VAL A 345 2.26 -24.30 -27.66
N LEU A 346 1.81 -23.97 -26.44
CA LEU A 346 0.87 -24.81 -25.69
C LEU A 346 -0.46 -24.99 -26.43
N ARG A 347 -1.04 -23.90 -26.96
CA ARG A 347 -2.27 -23.94 -27.76
C ARG A 347 -2.11 -24.82 -29.00
N GLU A 348 -1.01 -24.65 -29.73
CA GLU A 348 -0.72 -25.46 -30.91
C GLU A 348 -0.61 -26.95 -30.57
N ARG A 349 0.12 -27.30 -29.50
CA ARG A 349 0.29 -28.69 -29.04
C ARG A 349 -1.01 -29.28 -28.53
N LEU A 350 -1.80 -28.54 -27.77
CA LEU A 350 -3.13 -28.97 -27.31
C LEU A 350 -4.08 -29.22 -28.48
N ARG A 351 -4.10 -28.33 -29.48
CA ARG A 351 -4.92 -28.51 -30.68
C ARG A 351 -4.50 -29.75 -31.47
N ALA A 352 -3.20 -29.94 -31.67
CA ALA A 352 -2.66 -31.12 -32.36
C ALA A 352 -2.97 -32.42 -31.61
N ALA A 353 -2.82 -32.43 -30.29
CA ALA A 353 -3.13 -33.58 -29.44
C ALA A 353 -4.63 -33.89 -29.37
N ALA A 354 -5.49 -32.87 -29.31
CA ALA A 354 -6.94 -33.06 -29.37
C ALA A 354 -7.38 -33.65 -30.72
N ALA A 355 -6.77 -33.21 -31.82
CA ALA A 355 -7.03 -33.74 -33.15
C ALA A 355 -6.57 -35.19 -33.30
N SER A 356 -5.38 -35.54 -32.80
CA SER A 356 -4.85 -36.92 -32.91
C SER A 356 -5.67 -37.94 -32.11
N ILE A 357 -6.24 -37.53 -30.98
CA ILE A 357 -7.11 -38.35 -30.13
C ILE A 357 -8.59 -38.30 -30.59
N ASN A 358 -8.91 -37.48 -31.60
CA ASN A 358 -10.29 -37.24 -32.07
C ASN A 358 -11.23 -36.81 -30.91
N LEU A 359 -10.71 -35.94 -30.03
CA LEU A 359 -11.45 -35.44 -28.88
C LEU A 359 -12.56 -34.49 -29.33
N LYS A 360 -13.82 -34.84 -29.03
CA LYS A 360 -15.00 -34.01 -29.31
C LYS A 360 -15.66 -33.50 -28.03
N GLY A 361 -16.26 -32.31 -28.12
CA GLY A 361 -17.07 -31.71 -27.05
C GLY A 361 -16.33 -30.81 -26.07
N PHE A 362 -15.09 -30.43 -26.37
CA PHE A 362 -14.29 -29.50 -25.56
C PHE A 362 -13.66 -28.44 -26.46
N SER A 363 -13.70 -27.17 -26.04
CA SER A 363 -13.07 -26.07 -26.76
C SER A 363 -11.57 -26.01 -26.51
N GLU A 364 -10.81 -25.38 -27.42
CA GLU A 364 -9.38 -25.15 -27.23
C GLU A 364 -9.08 -24.34 -25.96
N ARG A 365 -9.90 -23.31 -25.69
CA ARG A 365 -9.78 -22.49 -24.47
C ARG A 365 -9.98 -23.32 -23.21
N PHE A 366 -10.96 -24.22 -23.18
CA PHE A 366 -11.16 -25.16 -22.07
C PHE A 366 -9.93 -26.04 -21.87
N LEU A 367 -9.40 -26.62 -22.95
CA LEU A 367 -8.22 -27.50 -22.88
C LEU A 367 -6.99 -26.77 -22.34
N LEU A 368 -6.75 -25.55 -22.80
CA LEU A 368 -5.67 -24.71 -22.28
C LEU A 368 -5.88 -24.37 -20.80
N SER A 369 -7.09 -23.96 -20.44
CA SER A 369 -7.46 -23.62 -19.07
C SER A 369 -7.30 -24.82 -18.12
N GLU A 370 -7.75 -26.01 -18.53
CA GLU A 370 -7.60 -27.25 -17.76
C GLU A 370 -6.14 -27.69 -17.66
N TRP A 371 -5.37 -27.58 -18.75
CA TRP A 371 -3.92 -27.83 -18.72
C TRP A 371 -3.23 -26.89 -17.73
N THR A 372 -3.35 -25.57 -17.92
CA THR A 372 -2.58 -24.58 -17.16
C THR A 372 -2.96 -24.56 -15.68
N ASN A 373 -4.26 -24.56 -15.34
CA ASN A 373 -4.69 -24.28 -13.97
C ASN A 373 -4.97 -25.55 -13.15
N VAL A 374 -5.02 -26.73 -13.78
CA VAL A 374 -5.28 -28.01 -13.08
C VAL A 374 -4.13 -28.98 -13.29
N ILE A 375 -3.84 -29.36 -14.54
CA ILE A 375 -2.85 -30.42 -14.82
C ILE A 375 -1.44 -29.95 -14.47
N ASP A 376 -0.99 -28.85 -15.06
CA ASP A 376 0.36 -28.33 -14.95
C ASP A 376 0.58 -27.64 -13.60
N ALA A 377 -0.35 -26.76 -13.18
CA ALA A 377 -0.30 -26.07 -11.89
C ALA A 377 -0.11 -27.01 -10.69
N TRP A 378 -0.80 -28.16 -10.67
CA TRP A 378 -0.68 -29.15 -9.59
C TRP A 378 0.33 -30.26 -9.88
N GLY A 379 1.02 -30.22 -11.03
CA GLY A 379 2.03 -31.21 -11.42
C GLY A 379 1.47 -32.64 -11.54
N LEU A 380 0.23 -32.79 -12.05
CA LEU A 380 -0.46 -34.07 -12.07
C LEU A 380 0.14 -34.99 -13.14
N THR A 381 0.75 -36.11 -12.74
CA THR A 381 1.44 -37.02 -13.66
C THR A 381 0.68 -38.29 -14.02
N SER A 382 -0.47 -38.55 -13.39
CA SER A 382 -1.28 -39.75 -13.62
C SER A 382 -2.78 -39.44 -13.74
N LEU A 383 -3.52 -40.34 -14.41
CA LEU A 383 -4.99 -40.28 -14.48
C LEU A 383 -5.63 -40.39 -13.10
N ASP A 384 -5.05 -41.17 -12.20
CA ASP A 384 -5.57 -41.33 -10.83
C ASP A 384 -5.49 -40.01 -10.04
N ALA A 385 -4.35 -39.32 -10.10
CA ALA A 385 -4.19 -37.99 -9.51
C ALA A 385 -5.16 -36.98 -10.16
N TYR A 386 -5.30 -37.01 -11.48
CA TYR A 386 -6.27 -36.14 -12.17
C TYR A 386 -7.72 -36.48 -11.82
N SER A 387 -8.04 -37.73 -11.52
CA SER A 387 -9.39 -38.18 -11.15
C SER A 387 -9.79 -37.78 -9.75
N THR A 388 -8.83 -37.54 -8.85
CA THR A 388 -9.05 -37.18 -7.44
C THR A 388 -8.86 -35.69 -7.14
N VAL A 389 -8.07 -34.97 -7.95
CA VAL A 389 -7.80 -33.54 -7.73
C VAL A 389 -9.09 -32.72 -7.69
N GLN A 390 -9.18 -31.84 -6.70
CA GLN A 390 -10.26 -30.86 -6.62
C GLN A 390 -10.00 -29.73 -7.62
N ARG A 391 -10.98 -29.47 -8.48
CA ARG A 391 -10.94 -28.36 -9.44
C ARG A 391 -11.44 -27.09 -8.75
N MET A 392 -10.66 -26.60 -7.79
CA MET A 392 -11.00 -25.39 -7.02
C MET A 392 -11.13 -24.18 -7.95
N GLY A 393 -12.11 -23.31 -7.65
CA GLY A 393 -12.49 -22.20 -8.55
C GLY A 393 -13.35 -22.61 -9.75
N ARG A 394 -13.59 -23.91 -10.00
CA ARG A 394 -14.37 -24.38 -11.15
C ARG A 394 -15.59 -25.17 -10.69
N LYS A 395 -16.81 -24.69 -10.99
CA LYS A 395 -18.04 -25.39 -10.56
C LYS A 395 -18.57 -26.39 -11.60
N SER A 396 -18.15 -26.34 -12.87
CA SER A 396 -18.44 -27.42 -13.84
C SER A 396 -17.87 -28.75 -13.34
N ARG A 397 -18.74 -29.72 -13.05
CA ARG A 397 -18.29 -31.06 -12.64
C ARG A 397 -17.82 -31.83 -13.88
N LEU A 398 -16.53 -32.12 -13.96
CA LEU A 398 -16.02 -33.13 -14.88
C LEU A 398 -16.23 -34.52 -14.25
N GLY A 399 -17.06 -35.33 -14.88
CA GLY A 399 -17.24 -36.72 -14.47
C GLY A 399 -15.96 -37.54 -14.71
N PRO A 400 -15.78 -38.68 -14.02
CA PRO A 400 -14.63 -39.58 -14.21
C PRO A 400 -14.41 -39.97 -15.68
N ASN A 401 -15.50 -40.22 -16.42
CA ASN A 401 -15.44 -40.57 -17.84
C ASN A 401 -14.91 -39.43 -18.72
N GLN A 402 -15.25 -38.17 -18.41
CA GLN A 402 -14.71 -37.02 -19.14
C GLN A 402 -13.22 -36.85 -18.85
N ARG A 403 -12.81 -37.01 -17.58
CA ARG A 403 -11.39 -36.96 -17.19
C ARG A 403 -10.56 -38.03 -17.89
N ALA A 404 -11.08 -39.26 -17.96
CA ALA A 404 -10.45 -40.36 -18.68
C ALA A 404 -10.31 -40.10 -20.19
N ARG A 405 -11.26 -39.37 -20.80
CA ARG A 405 -11.17 -38.95 -22.22
C ARG A 405 -10.17 -37.81 -22.45
N LEU A 406 -9.99 -36.92 -21.48
CA LEU A 406 -9.08 -35.78 -21.56
C LEU A 406 -7.62 -36.18 -21.32
N TRP A 407 -7.39 -37.12 -20.42
CA TRP A 407 -6.04 -37.51 -19.98
C TRP A 407 -5.07 -37.88 -21.13
N PRO A 408 -5.45 -38.69 -22.14
CA PRO A 408 -4.56 -39.00 -23.25
C PRO A 408 -4.07 -37.76 -24.02
N VAL A 409 -4.90 -36.72 -24.14
CA VAL A 409 -4.52 -35.46 -24.79
C VAL A 409 -3.39 -34.80 -24.01
N PHE A 410 -3.52 -34.71 -22.68
CA PHE A 410 -2.50 -34.11 -21.83
C PHE A 410 -1.21 -34.93 -21.78
N GLN A 411 -1.29 -36.25 -21.87
CA GLN A 411 -0.11 -37.10 -22.01
C GLN A 411 0.65 -36.79 -23.31
N VAL A 412 -0.06 -36.74 -24.44
CA VAL A 412 0.56 -36.41 -25.75
C VAL A 412 1.21 -35.03 -25.72
N VAL A 413 0.57 -34.04 -25.10
CA VAL A 413 1.17 -32.70 -24.96
C VAL A 413 2.45 -32.75 -24.12
N ARG A 414 2.43 -33.45 -22.98
CA ARG A 414 3.62 -33.59 -22.12
C ARG A 414 4.77 -34.27 -22.86
N ASP A 415 4.49 -35.36 -23.56
CA ASP A 415 5.49 -36.12 -24.30
C ASP A 415 6.08 -35.28 -25.45
N ALA A 416 5.24 -34.52 -26.15
CA ALA A 416 5.67 -33.60 -27.20
C ALA A 416 6.57 -32.48 -26.66
N LEU A 417 6.19 -31.84 -25.55
CA LEU A 417 7.02 -30.81 -24.92
C LEU A 417 8.38 -31.38 -24.49
N ALA A 418 8.37 -32.55 -23.85
CA ALA A 418 9.60 -33.22 -23.42
C ALA A 418 10.52 -33.59 -24.59
N ALA A 419 9.98 -34.14 -25.69
CA ALA A 419 10.73 -34.50 -26.89
C ALA A 419 11.42 -33.28 -27.53
N GLU A 420 10.77 -32.12 -27.50
CA GLU A 420 11.30 -30.85 -28.02
C GLU A 420 12.15 -30.07 -27.00
N ARG A 421 12.35 -30.64 -25.80
CA ARG A 421 13.04 -30.04 -24.65
C ARG A 421 12.39 -28.73 -24.17
N TYR A 422 11.09 -28.58 -24.37
CA TYR A 422 10.30 -27.55 -23.72
C TYR A 422 9.93 -27.97 -22.30
N THR A 423 9.79 -27.00 -21.42
CA THR A 423 9.21 -27.15 -20.08
C THR A 423 8.19 -26.04 -19.81
N THR A 424 7.48 -26.12 -18.70
CA THR A 424 6.59 -25.07 -18.19
C THR A 424 7.14 -24.53 -16.88
N TRP A 425 6.70 -23.33 -16.48
CA TRP A 425 7.07 -22.79 -15.17
C TRP A 425 6.62 -23.71 -14.03
N ALA A 426 5.41 -24.26 -14.09
CA ALA A 426 4.93 -25.17 -13.06
C ALA A 426 5.79 -26.43 -12.95
N ASN A 427 6.26 -27.00 -14.07
CA ASN A 427 7.22 -28.12 -14.03
C ASN A 427 8.58 -27.73 -13.46
N VAL A 428 9.09 -26.52 -13.77
CA VAL A 428 10.33 -26.01 -13.15
C VAL A 428 10.17 -25.92 -11.63
N PHE A 429 9.11 -25.27 -11.14
CA PHE A 429 8.85 -25.14 -9.71
C PHE A 429 8.65 -26.50 -9.02
N ASN A 430 7.83 -27.39 -9.59
CA ASN A 430 7.59 -28.71 -9.02
C ASN A 430 8.87 -29.57 -8.99
N GLY A 431 9.66 -29.56 -10.07
CA GLY A 431 10.93 -30.29 -10.13
C GLY A 431 11.94 -29.79 -9.10
N LEU A 432 12.08 -28.47 -8.96
CA LEU A 432 12.93 -27.87 -7.92
C LEU A 432 12.40 -28.17 -6.51
N ALA A 433 11.09 -28.15 -6.30
CA ALA A 433 10.48 -28.50 -5.01
C ALA A 433 10.83 -29.96 -4.62
N ASP A 434 10.75 -30.90 -5.57
CA ASP A 434 11.10 -32.30 -5.36
C ASP A 434 12.59 -32.52 -5.06
N ALA A 435 13.46 -31.74 -5.71
CA ALA A 435 14.88 -31.74 -5.42
C ALA A 435 15.16 -31.17 -4.02
N LEU A 436 14.55 -30.04 -3.67
CA LEU A 436 14.72 -29.36 -2.40
C LEU A 436 14.16 -30.16 -1.22
N ALA A 437 13.03 -30.84 -1.38
CA ALA A 437 12.43 -31.68 -0.34
C ALA A 437 13.38 -32.77 0.17
N LYS A 438 14.29 -33.24 -0.69
CA LYS A 438 15.30 -34.27 -0.36
C LYS A 438 16.58 -33.69 0.26
N ARG A 439 16.77 -32.37 0.24
CA ARG A 439 17.98 -31.72 0.79
C ARG A 439 17.78 -31.38 2.26
N GLU A 440 18.69 -31.85 3.10
CA GLU A 440 18.76 -31.48 4.53
C GLU A 440 19.11 -29.99 4.69
N ASN A 441 20.13 -29.54 3.97
CA ASN A 441 20.58 -28.15 4.01
C ASN A 441 19.89 -27.32 2.92
N LYS A 442 19.08 -26.36 3.35
CA LYS A 442 18.40 -25.40 2.47
C LYS A 442 19.37 -24.27 2.07
N PRO A 443 19.23 -23.69 0.86
CA PRO A 443 20.11 -22.62 0.40
C PRO A 443 19.88 -21.29 1.13
N PHE A 444 18.70 -21.11 1.72
CA PHE A 444 18.31 -19.93 2.49
C PHE A 444 17.89 -20.32 3.90
N ASP A 445 18.19 -19.45 4.85
CA ASP A 445 17.81 -19.56 6.25
C ASP A 445 16.41 -19.02 6.51
N TYR A 446 15.97 -18.04 5.74
CA TYR A 446 14.67 -17.40 5.89
C TYR A 446 14.12 -17.04 4.52
N VAL A 447 12.84 -17.31 4.30
CA VAL A 447 12.13 -16.98 3.06
C VAL A 447 10.99 -16.02 3.38
N VAL A 448 11.06 -14.82 2.81
CA VAL A 448 10.05 -13.77 2.92
C VAL A 448 9.44 -13.55 1.54
N ILE A 449 8.14 -13.75 1.42
CA ILE A 449 7.41 -13.65 0.16
C ILE A 449 6.46 -12.47 0.23
N ASP A 450 6.62 -11.51 -0.68
CA ASP A 450 5.67 -10.44 -0.93
C ASP A 450 4.73 -10.79 -2.08
N GLU A 451 3.54 -10.16 -2.09
CA GLU A 451 2.47 -10.42 -3.06
C GLU A 451 2.01 -11.90 -3.12
N ALA A 452 2.00 -12.57 -1.96
CA ALA A 452 1.74 -14.00 -1.84
C ALA A 452 0.34 -14.44 -2.35
N GLN A 453 -0.62 -13.52 -2.48
CA GLN A 453 -1.93 -13.85 -3.06
C GLN A 453 -1.86 -14.27 -4.53
N ASP A 454 -0.79 -13.91 -5.24
CA ASP A 454 -0.59 -14.23 -6.66
C ASP A 454 0.31 -15.46 -6.88
N LEU A 455 0.67 -16.19 -5.81
CA LEU A 455 1.36 -17.47 -5.90
C LEU A 455 0.48 -18.51 -6.60
N ALA A 456 1.03 -19.27 -7.53
CA ALA A 456 0.43 -20.49 -8.04
C ALA A 456 0.68 -21.71 -7.12
N PRO A 457 -0.09 -22.81 -7.23
CA PRO A 457 0.13 -24.01 -6.43
C PRO A 457 1.57 -24.56 -6.49
N ALA A 458 2.16 -24.65 -7.70
CA ALA A 458 3.53 -25.10 -7.89
C ALA A 458 4.55 -24.16 -7.21
N GLU A 459 4.32 -22.85 -7.26
CA GLU A 459 5.18 -21.83 -6.65
C GLU A 459 5.14 -21.91 -5.12
N LEU A 460 3.94 -22.02 -4.53
CA LEU A 460 3.81 -22.19 -3.08
C LEU A 460 4.50 -23.47 -2.61
N ARG A 461 4.32 -24.59 -3.34
CA ARG A 461 5.01 -25.86 -3.04
C ARG A 461 6.53 -25.69 -3.09
N PHE A 462 7.05 -25.00 -4.10
CA PHE A 462 8.48 -24.69 -4.21
C PHE A 462 8.98 -23.87 -3.03
N PHE A 463 8.32 -22.76 -2.68
CA PHE A 463 8.76 -21.93 -1.56
C PHE A 463 8.63 -22.63 -0.20
N ALA A 464 7.60 -23.46 -0.02
CA ALA A 464 7.45 -24.30 1.16
C ALA A 464 8.60 -25.32 1.28
N ALA A 465 9.02 -25.93 0.17
CA ALA A 465 10.16 -26.85 0.14
C ALA A 465 11.52 -26.15 0.30
N LEU A 466 11.61 -24.89 -0.15
CA LEU A 466 12.79 -24.04 -0.04
C LEU A 466 13.02 -23.54 1.39
N ALA A 467 11.93 -23.19 2.09
CA ALA A 467 11.98 -22.69 3.45
C ALA A 467 12.45 -23.77 4.44
N PRO A 468 13.37 -23.47 5.37
CA PRO A 468 13.77 -24.42 6.40
C PRO A 468 12.67 -24.59 7.45
N ALA A 469 12.55 -25.81 7.99
CA ALA A 469 11.60 -26.15 9.04
C ALA A 469 12.07 -25.66 10.43
N LYS A 470 12.20 -24.33 10.58
CA LYS A 470 12.59 -23.65 11.82
C LYS A 470 11.71 -22.42 12.07
N PRO A 471 11.73 -21.85 13.29
CA PRO A 471 11.05 -20.58 13.55
C PRO A 471 11.46 -19.50 12.53
N ASP A 472 10.50 -18.69 12.11
CA ASP A 472 10.65 -17.64 11.09
C ASP A 472 11.10 -18.12 9.70
N GLY A 473 11.12 -19.44 9.43
CA GLY A 473 11.61 -19.99 8.16
C GLY A 473 10.83 -19.52 6.93
N LEU A 474 9.51 -19.29 7.06
CA LEU A 474 8.64 -18.82 5.98
C LEU A 474 7.71 -17.70 6.47
N PHE A 475 7.74 -16.55 5.81
CA PHE A 475 6.84 -15.42 6.06
C PHE A 475 6.20 -14.96 4.74
N LEU A 476 4.89 -14.74 4.74
CA LEU A 476 4.13 -14.34 3.57
C LEU A 476 3.43 -12.99 3.81
N SER A 477 3.47 -12.08 2.84
CA SER A 477 2.67 -10.86 2.83
C SER A 477 1.80 -10.80 1.57
N GLY A 478 0.54 -10.40 1.71
CA GLY A 478 -0.36 -10.32 0.56
C GLY A 478 -1.74 -9.74 0.87
N ASP A 479 -2.53 -9.45 -0.17
CA ASP A 479 -3.90 -8.95 -0.08
C ASP A 479 -4.82 -9.79 -0.95
N ILE A 480 -5.75 -10.52 -0.35
CA ILE A 480 -6.67 -11.41 -1.08
C ILE A 480 -7.49 -10.61 -2.12
N GLY A 481 -7.82 -9.35 -1.85
CA GLY A 481 -8.58 -8.51 -2.78
C GLY A 481 -7.76 -8.01 -3.97
N GLN A 482 -6.43 -8.18 -3.97
CA GLN A 482 -5.55 -7.87 -5.10
C GLN A 482 -5.11 -9.11 -5.89
N ARG A 483 -5.74 -10.27 -5.66
CA ARG A 483 -5.48 -11.49 -6.45
C ARG A 483 -6.16 -11.39 -7.80
N ILE A 484 -5.35 -11.15 -8.84
CA ILE A 484 -5.83 -10.96 -10.23
C ILE A 484 -5.26 -11.98 -11.23
N PHE A 485 -4.25 -12.76 -10.84
CA PHE A 485 -3.58 -13.70 -11.73
C PHE A 485 -3.88 -15.19 -11.47
N GLN A 486 -4.29 -15.54 -10.25
CA GLN A 486 -4.44 -16.93 -9.82
C GLN A 486 -5.83 -17.26 -9.28
N HIS A 487 -6.28 -18.48 -9.54
CA HIS A 487 -7.47 -19.05 -8.91
C HIS A 487 -7.23 -19.33 -7.43
N PRO A 488 -8.28 -19.32 -6.58
CA PRO A 488 -8.16 -19.75 -5.19
C PRO A 488 -7.78 -21.23 -5.06
N PHE A 489 -6.85 -21.53 -4.16
CA PHE A 489 -6.48 -22.88 -3.75
C PHE A 489 -6.16 -22.92 -2.24
N SER A 490 -6.03 -24.13 -1.69
CA SER A 490 -5.71 -24.36 -0.27
C SER A 490 -4.21 -24.35 -0.04
N TRP A 491 -3.72 -23.46 0.80
CA TRP A 491 -2.32 -23.40 1.22
C TRP A 491 -1.99 -24.53 2.20
N VAL A 492 -2.94 -24.88 3.07
CA VAL A 492 -2.82 -26.01 4.01
C VAL A 492 -2.59 -27.32 3.26
N SER A 493 -3.28 -27.54 2.13
CA SER A 493 -3.10 -28.74 1.29
C SER A 493 -1.68 -28.89 0.71
N LEU A 494 -0.93 -27.78 0.63
CA LEU A 494 0.44 -27.72 0.13
C LEU A 494 1.47 -27.61 1.28
N GLY A 495 1.04 -27.83 2.52
CA GLY A 495 1.90 -27.86 3.71
C GLY A 495 2.16 -26.50 4.35
N VAL A 496 1.44 -25.45 3.94
CA VAL A 496 1.58 -24.10 4.48
C VAL A 496 0.36 -23.74 5.34
N ASP A 497 0.47 -24.00 6.64
CA ASP A 497 -0.58 -23.64 7.60
C ASP A 497 -0.24 -22.35 8.34
N VAL A 498 -0.98 -21.27 8.04
CA VAL A 498 -0.83 -19.96 8.67
C VAL A 498 -1.95 -19.66 9.68
N ARG A 499 -2.85 -20.62 9.97
CA ARG A 499 -3.96 -20.41 10.91
C ARG A 499 -3.43 -20.13 12.32
N GLY A 500 -4.00 -19.13 12.97
CA GLY A 500 -3.50 -18.61 14.26
C GLY A 500 -2.19 -17.78 14.16
N ARG A 501 -1.60 -17.67 12.96
CA ARG A 501 -0.37 -16.88 12.67
C ARG A 501 -0.57 -15.91 11.50
N SER A 502 -1.82 -15.63 11.14
CA SER A 502 -2.19 -14.63 10.15
C SER A 502 -2.61 -13.34 10.87
N HIS A 503 -2.08 -12.20 10.43
CA HIS A 503 -2.37 -10.89 10.99
C HIS A 503 -2.81 -9.91 9.90
N THR A 504 -3.93 -9.21 10.10
CA THR A 504 -4.43 -8.20 9.16
C THR A 504 -4.04 -6.79 9.61
N LEU A 505 -3.40 -6.04 8.72
CA LEU A 505 -3.10 -4.62 8.88
C LEU A 505 -4.34 -3.78 8.51
N LYS A 506 -4.75 -2.88 9.41
CA LYS A 506 -5.95 -2.04 9.25
C LYS A 506 -5.69 -0.57 8.92
N VAL A 507 -4.45 -0.11 8.99
CA VAL A 507 -4.14 1.31 8.73
C VAL A 507 -3.53 1.43 7.33
N CYS A 508 -4.15 2.23 6.46
CA CYS A 508 -3.69 2.54 5.11
C CYS A 508 -2.90 3.85 5.12
N TYR A 509 -1.65 3.76 4.67
CA TYR A 509 -0.74 4.91 4.57
C TYR A 509 -0.75 5.49 3.15
N ARG A 510 -1.14 4.71 2.14
CA ARG A 510 -0.92 5.12 0.74
C ARG A 510 -2.11 5.79 0.07
N THR A 511 -3.34 5.44 0.39
CA THR A 511 -4.51 5.85 -0.39
C THR A 511 -5.44 6.65 0.51
N SER A 512 -5.97 7.77 0.01
CA SER A 512 -6.90 8.61 0.77
C SER A 512 -8.11 7.82 1.26
N GLN A 513 -8.74 8.27 2.34
CA GLN A 513 -9.93 7.63 2.89
C GLN A 513 -11.05 7.53 1.85
N GLN A 514 -11.24 8.57 1.04
CA GLN A 514 -12.29 8.67 0.03
C GLN A 514 -12.07 7.69 -1.12
N ILE A 515 -10.84 7.61 -1.65
CA ILE A 515 -10.50 6.65 -2.71
C ILE A 515 -10.61 5.22 -2.19
N ARG A 516 -10.07 4.94 -1.00
CA ARG A 516 -10.13 3.61 -0.39
C ARG A 516 -11.57 3.17 -0.19
N SER A 517 -12.39 4.02 0.42
CA SER A 517 -13.80 3.69 0.74
C SER A 517 -14.62 3.45 -0.51
N ALA A 518 -14.40 4.23 -1.58
CA ALA A 518 -15.06 4.02 -2.86
C ALA A 518 -14.57 2.73 -3.55
N ALA A 519 -13.25 2.48 -3.58
CA ALA A 519 -12.70 1.27 -4.18
C ALA A 519 -13.09 0.00 -3.41
N ASP A 520 -13.20 0.03 -2.09
CA ASP A 520 -13.60 -1.11 -1.28
C ASP A 520 -15.04 -1.59 -1.60
N LYS A 521 -15.92 -0.73 -2.16
CA LYS A 521 -17.26 -1.12 -2.64
C LYS A 521 -17.21 -2.12 -3.81
N LEU A 522 -16.12 -2.15 -4.57
CA LEU A 522 -15.93 -3.12 -5.67
C LEU A 522 -15.79 -4.56 -5.17
N LEU A 523 -15.48 -4.75 -3.88
CA LEU A 523 -15.14 -6.04 -3.30
C LEU A 523 -16.08 -6.39 -2.15
N PRO A 524 -16.30 -7.69 -1.87
CA PRO A 524 -17.04 -8.11 -0.69
C PRO A 524 -16.41 -7.58 0.60
N THR A 525 -17.25 -7.25 1.58
CA THR A 525 -16.81 -6.70 2.86
C THR A 525 -15.94 -7.67 3.68
N VAL A 526 -16.20 -8.97 3.55
CA VAL A 526 -15.40 -10.04 4.14
C VAL A 526 -14.90 -10.92 3.01
N LEU A 527 -13.58 -10.97 2.86
CA LEU A 527 -12.93 -11.86 1.91
C LEU A 527 -12.54 -13.14 2.64
N ARG A 528 -12.96 -14.29 2.12
CA ARG A 528 -12.59 -15.61 2.63
C ARG A 528 -11.62 -16.27 1.67
N ASP A 529 -10.54 -16.83 2.21
CA ASP A 529 -9.71 -17.77 1.44
C ASP A 529 -10.23 -19.21 1.54
N THR A 530 -9.63 -20.08 0.73
CA THR A 530 -9.98 -21.49 0.63
C THR A 530 -9.81 -22.26 1.93
N ASP A 531 -8.93 -21.79 2.81
CA ASP A 531 -8.61 -22.43 4.09
C ASP A 531 -9.47 -21.89 5.25
N GLY A 532 -10.42 -21.00 4.94
CA GLY A 532 -11.38 -20.44 5.89
C GLY A 532 -10.84 -19.24 6.67
N LEU A 533 -9.71 -18.65 6.28
CA LEU A 533 -9.27 -17.39 6.87
C LEU A 533 -10.06 -16.23 6.29
N GLU A 534 -10.57 -15.39 7.18
CA GLU A 534 -11.31 -14.19 6.85
C GLU A 534 -10.38 -12.97 6.91
N ASP A 535 -10.49 -12.12 5.90
CA ASP A 535 -9.92 -10.77 5.90
C ASP A 535 -11.09 -9.77 5.90
N GLU A 536 -11.38 -9.23 7.08
CA GLU A 536 -12.46 -8.25 7.26
C GLU A 536 -11.95 -6.85 6.90
N ARG A 537 -12.62 -6.21 5.94
CA ARG A 537 -12.24 -4.88 5.46
C ARG A 537 -12.92 -3.73 6.22
N ARG A 538 -13.81 -4.04 7.17
CA ARG A 538 -14.40 -3.04 8.07
C ARG A 538 -13.38 -2.52 9.07
N GLY A 539 -13.44 -1.22 9.33
CA GLY A 539 -12.51 -0.55 10.24
C GLY A 539 -11.09 -0.38 9.69
N ILE A 540 -10.91 -0.49 8.36
CA ILE A 540 -9.69 -0.02 7.71
C ILE A 540 -9.77 1.51 7.64
N ILE A 541 -8.70 2.17 8.07
CA ILE A 541 -8.63 3.63 8.15
C ILE A 541 -7.44 4.13 7.34
N SER A 542 -7.64 5.16 6.54
CA SER A 542 -6.55 5.87 5.89
C SER A 542 -6.00 6.97 6.80
N VAL A 543 -4.69 7.19 6.77
CA VAL A 543 -4.04 8.22 7.61
C VAL A 543 -4.24 9.65 7.09
N PHE A 544 -4.85 9.81 5.91
CA PHE A 544 -5.12 11.11 5.31
C PHE A 544 -6.39 11.08 4.46
N ASP A 545 -6.99 12.26 4.34
CA ASP A 545 -8.12 12.55 3.46
C ASP A 545 -7.65 13.13 2.11
N GLY A 546 -8.51 13.00 1.11
CA GLY A 546 -8.35 13.56 -0.22
C GLY A 546 -9.71 13.84 -0.86
N PRO A 547 -9.73 14.37 -2.09
CA PRO A 547 -10.97 14.54 -2.84
C PRO A 547 -11.67 13.21 -3.09
N ALA A 548 -12.99 13.25 -3.21
CA ALA A 548 -13.77 12.11 -3.64
C ALA A 548 -13.38 11.69 -5.08
N PRO A 549 -13.38 10.38 -5.41
CA PRO A 549 -13.18 9.94 -6.78
C PRO A 549 -14.20 10.57 -7.72
N GLU A 550 -13.73 11.09 -8.83
CA GLU A 550 -14.59 11.66 -9.86
C GLU A 550 -14.92 10.58 -10.90
N VAL A 551 -16.21 10.39 -11.19
CA VAL A 551 -16.69 9.45 -12.21
C VAL A 551 -17.46 10.20 -13.28
N LYS A 552 -17.10 9.97 -14.55
CA LYS A 552 -17.78 10.60 -15.70
C LYS A 552 -18.16 9.57 -16.75
N SER A 553 -19.42 9.65 -17.18
CA SER A 553 -19.93 8.97 -18.37
C SER A 553 -19.97 9.96 -19.54
N LEU A 554 -19.35 9.61 -20.66
CA LEU A 554 -19.15 10.50 -21.81
C LEU A 554 -19.89 9.97 -23.05
N ALA A 555 -20.22 10.87 -23.98
CA ALA A 555 -20.96 10.50 -25.19
C ALA A 555 -20.10 9.73 -26.21
N ASP A 556 -18.82 10.08 -26.32
CA ASP A 556 -17.90 9.49 -27.28
C ASP A 556 -16.43 9.56 -26.82
N VAL A 557 -15.56 8.88 -27.56
CA VAL A 557 -14.12 8.77 -27.26
C VAL A 557 -13.41 10.13 -27.30
N ALA A 558 -13.86 11.06 -28.16
CA ALA A 558 -13.26 12.38 -28.28
C ALA A 558 -13.60 13.26 -27.06
N ALA A 559 -14.84 13.18 -26.58
CA ALA A 559 -15.30 13.83 -25.35
C ALA A 559 -14.55 13.29 -24.12
N GLU A 560 -14.35 11.97 -24.03
CA GLU A 560 -13.51 11.37 -22.98
C GLU A 560 -12.07 11.88 -23.04
N ALA A 561 -11.45 11.86 -24.22
CA ALA A 561 -10.08 12.35 -24.40
C ALA A 561 -9.94 13.84 -24.01
N ALA A 562 -10.91 14.68 -24.37
CA ALA A 562 -10.92 16.09 -24.01
C ALA A 562 -11.05 16.29 -22.49
N MET A 563 -11.91 15.51 -21.84
CA MET A 563 -12.11 15.59 -20.39
C MET A 563 -10.86 15.11 -19.63
N VAL A 564 -10.32 13.94 -19.97
CA VAL A 564 -9.08 13.41 -19.37
C VAL A 564 -7.94 14.41 -19.54
N ARG A 565 -7.78 15.00 -20.73
CA ARG A 565 -6.78 16.03 -21.00
C ARG A 565 -6.92 17.24 -20.08
N GLN A 566 -8.14 17.72 -19.89
CA GLN A 566 -8.40 18.88 -19.06
C GLN A 566 -8.12 18.58 -17.58
N THR A 567 -8.54 17.41 -17.09
CA THR A 567 -8.24 16.96 -15.72
C THR A 567 -6.73 16.85 -15.47
N VAL A 568 -5.99 16.23 -16.38
CA VAL A 568 -4.52 16.11 -16.27
C VAL A 568 -3.85 17.49 -16.29
N LYS A 569 -4.34 18.45 -17.10
CA LYS A 569 -3.83 19.83 -17.07
C LYS A 569 -4.04 20.51 -15.71
N THR A 570 -5.20 20.29 -15.09
CA THR A 570 -5.48 20.81 -13.74
C THR A 570 -4.49 20.26 -12.73
N TRP A 571 -4.27 18.95 -12.70
CA TRP A 571 -3.29 18.33 -11.80
C TRP A 571 -1.85 18.82 -12.01
N LEU A 572 -1.43 18.98 -13.26
CA LEU A 572 -0.12 19.57 -13.57
C LEU A 572 0.00 21.01 -13.07
N ALA A 573 -1.09 21.81 -13.16
CA ALA A 573 -1.13 23.17 -12.66
C ALA A 573 -1.13 23.24 -11.12
N GLU A 574 -1.67 22.22 -10.45
CA GLU A 574 -1.62 22.02 -9.00
C GLU A 574 -0.25 21.50 -8.50
N GLY A 575 0.72 21.30 -9.39
CA GLY A 575 2.08 20.90 -9.06
C GLY A 575 2.28 19.39 -8.92
N ILE A 576 1.36 18.56 -9.41
CA ILE A 576 1.59 17.11 -9.54
C ILE A 576 2.54 16.89 -10.72
N GLY A 577 3.66 16.22 -10.49
CA GLY A 577 4.65 15.95 -11.54
C GLY A 577 4.13 14.93 -12.55
N SER A 578 4.55 15.02 -13.82
CA SER A 578 4.08 14.10 -14.88
C SER A 578 4.36 12.62 -14.57
N ARG A 579 5.48 12.30 -13.89
CA ARG A 579 5.81 10.93 -13.44
C ARG A 579 4.91 10.43 -12.31
N GLU A 580 4.22 11.32 -11.62
CA GLU A 580 3.30 11.01 -10.53
C GLU A 580 1.86 10.79 -11.03
N ILE A 581 1.66 10.76 -12.35
CA ILE A 581 0.37 10.56 -13.02
C ILE A 581 0.38 9.22 -13.77
N GLY A 582 -0.62 8.38 -13.47
CA GLY A 582 -0.84 7.09 -14.15
C GLY A 582 -2.17 7.05 -14.88
N LEU A 583 -2.19 6.52 -16.10
CA LEU A 583 -3.41 6.26 -16.87
C LEU A 583 -3.53 4.77 -17.15
N PHE A 584 -4.58 4.16 -16.64
CA PHE A 584 -4.85 2.73 -16.78
C PHE A 584 -6.09 2.47 -17.61
N VAL A 585 -5.98 1.44 -18.46
CA VAL A 585 -7.04 0.94 -19.34
C VAL A 585 -7.12 -0.58 -19.22
N ARG A 586 -8.23 -1.19 -19.62
CA ARG A 586 -8.40 -2.63 -19.41
C ARG A 586 -7.41 -3.51 -20.19
N THR A 587 -7.08 -3.14 -21.43
CA THR A 587 -6.31 -3.99 -22.36
C THR A 587 -5.14 -3.23 -23.02
N PRO A 588 -4.12 -3.91 -23.55
CA PRO A 588 -3.01 -3.28 -24.27
C PRO A 588 -3.43 -2.44 -25.48
N HIS A 589 -4.45 -2.87 -26.24
CA HIS A 589 -4.89 -2.14 -27.43
C HIS A 589 -5.49 -0.77 -27.08
N LEU A 590 -6.16 -0.65 -25.91
CA LEU A 590 -6.74 0.60 -25.42
C LEU A 590 -5.68 1.61 -24.93
N VAL A 591 -4.41 1.21 -24.76
CA VAL A 591 -3.35 2.14 -24.32
C VAL A 591 -3.16 3.27 -25.33
N THR A 592 -3.42 2.99 -26.61
CA THR A 592 -3.39 4.00 -27.67
C THR A 592 -4.41 5.12 -27.43
N ARG A 593 -5.61 4.79 -26.94
CA ARG A 593 -6.65 5.75 -26.55
C ARG A 593 -6.20 6.62 -25.37
N ALA A 594 -5.54 6.03 -24.37
CA ALA A 594 -4.97 6.77 -23.25
C ALA A 594 -3.86 7.74 -23.68
N ARG A 595 -2.94 7.29 -24.54
CA ARG A 595 -1.88 8.16 -25.08
C ARG A 595 -2.45 9.30 -25.92
N ALA A 596 -3.49 9.05 -26.71
CA ALA A 596 -4.16 10.08 -27.49
C ALA A 596 -4.80 11.16 -26.60
N ALA A 597 -5.37 10.79 -25.45
CA ALA A 597 -5.97 11.73 -24.50
C ALA A 597 -4.96 12.75 -23.98
N ILE A 598 -3.72 12.33 -23.68
CA ILE A 598 -2.66 13.21 -23.13
C ILE A 598 -1.69 13.76 -24.17
N ALA A 599 -1.82 13.39 -25.45
CA ALA A 599 -0.87 13.76 -26.51
C ALA A 599 -0.68 15.28 -26.62
N GLY A 600 0.55 15.79 -26.49
CA GLY A 600 0.84 17.23 -26.54
C GLY A 600 0.66 17.98 -25.21
N LEU A 601 0.44 17.28 -24.09
CA LEU A 601 0.65 17.84 -22.76
C LEU A 601 2.14 17.84 -22.40
N SER A 602 2.55 18.79 -21.54
CA SER A 602 3.92 18.83 -21.02
C SER A 602 4.22 17.56 -20.21
N GLY A 603 5.32 16.88 -20.54
CA GLY A 603 5.73 15.64 -19.87
C GLY A 603 4.80 14.44 -20.13
N ALA A 604 3.99 14.45 -21.20
CA ALA A 604 3.12 13.32 -21.53
C ALA A 604 3.89 11.99 -21.71
N ASP A 605 5.11 12.04 -22.23
CA ASP A 605 5.97 10.85 -22.39
C ASP A 605 6.52 10.31 -21.06
N GLU A 606 6.48 11.13 -20.00
CA GLU A 606 6.88 10.72 -18.65
C GLU A 606 5.72 10.13 -17.85
N MET A 607 4.48 10.36 -18.28
CA MET A 607 3.29 9.78 -17.65
C MET A 607 3.20 8.29 -17.96
N THR A 608 2.81 7.48 -16.97
CA THR A 608 2.66 6.05 -17.18
C THR A 608 1.32 5.76 -17.84
N THR A 609 1.34 5.12 -19.01
CA THR A 609 0.14 4.61 -19.69
C THR A 609 0.26 3.10 -19.87
N ALA A 610 -0.64 2.34 -19.24
CA ALA A 610 -0.52 0.88 -19.21
C ALA A 610 -1.89 0.17 -19.04
N PRO A 611 -1.97 -1.13 -19.35
CA PRO A 611 -3.09 -1.96 -18.94
C PRO A 611 -3.20 -2.03 -17.40
N MET A 612 -4.41 -2.17 -16.86
CA MET A 612 -4.67 -2.32 -15.43
C MET A 612 -3.87 -3.48 -14.81
N SER A 613 -3.62 -4.55 -15.56
CA SER A 613 -2.84 -5.71 -15.08
C SER A 613 -1.37 -5.38 -14.79
N LEU A 614 -0.84 -4.30 -15.39
CA LEU A 614 0.51 -3.81 -15.14
C LEU A 614 0.55 -2.67 -14.11
N ALA A 615 -0.60 -2.26 -13.57
CA ALA A 615 -0.67 -1.24 -12.53
C ALA A 615 -0.07 -1.72 -11.20
N LYS A 616 -0.03 -3.05 -10.98
CA LYS A 616 0.44 -3.66 -9.74
C LYS A 616 1.90 -3.26 -9.47
N GLY A 617 2.16 -2.79 -8.26
CA GLY A 617 3.49 -2.33 -7.84
C GLY A 617 3.84 -0.88 -8.19
N LEU A 618 3.02 -0.22 -9.01
CA LEU A 618 3.19 1.19 -9.32
C LEU A 618 2.40 2.06 -8.34
N GLU A 619 2.82 3.30 -8.14
CA GLU A 619 2.20 4.24 -7.21
C GLU A 619 2.19 5.64 -7.80
N PHE A 620 1.06 6.34 -7.71
CA PHE A 620 0.86 7.65 -8.33
C PHE A 620 0.10 8.58 -7.39
N ARG A 621 0.39 9.89 -7.46
CA ARG A 621 -0.42 10.89 -6.76
C ARG A 621 -1.80 11.01 -7.39
N ALA A 622 -1.85 10.96 -8.72
CA ALA A 622 -3.10 10.99 -9.47
C ALA A 622 -3.20 9.84 -10.47
N VAL A 623 -4.37 9.22 -10.55
CA VAL A 623 -4.65 8.14 -11.50
C VAL A 623 -5.92 8.42 -12.29
N VAL A 624 -5.83 8.19 -13.60
CA VAL A 624 -7.00 8.06 -14.46
C VAL A 624 -7.22 6.58 -14.78
N VAL A 625 -8.43 6.08 -14.51
CA VAL A 625 -8.88 4.79 -15.01
C VAL A 625 -9.91 5.05 -16.11
N MET A 626 -9.46 5.01 -17.35
CA MET A 626 -10.29 5.31 -18.52
C MET A 626 -10.56 4.05 -19.32
N ALA A 627 -11.41 4.11 -20.34
CA ALA A 627 -11.70 2.89 -21.07
C ALA A 627 -12.81 2.05 -20.42
N CYS A 628 -13.52 2.57 -19.40
CA CYS A 628 -14.48 1.80 -18.61
C CYS A 628 -15.85 1.75 -19.30
N ASP A 629 -15.83 1.35 -20.57
CA ASP A 629 -17.00 1.21 -21.43
C ASP A 629 -17.64 -0.18 -21.19
N GLU A 630 -18.92 -0.33 -21.51
CA GLU A 630 -19.56 -1.65 -21.62
C GLU A 630 -18.82 -2.51 -22.64
N GLY A 631 -18.65 -3.80 -22.34
CA GLY A 631 -17.93 -4.77 -23.15
C GLY A 631 -16.39 -4.70 -23.09
N HIS A 632 -15.83 -3.57 -22.63
CA HIS A 632 -14.42 -3.49 -22.26
C HIS A 632 -14.20 -3.95 -20.82
N LEU A 633 -15.04 -3.53 -19.88
CA LEU A 633 -14.91 -3.88 -18.46
C LEU A 633 -16.29 -4.23 -17.87
N PRO A 634 -16.61 -5.50 -17.58
CA PRO A 634 -15.82 -6.71 -17.88
C PRO A 634 -15.63 -6.92 -19.39
N LEU A 635 -14.59 -7.67 -19.76
CA LEU A 635 -14.28 -7.93 -21.17
C LEU A 635 -15.27 -8.97 -21.76
N ASP A 636 -16.01 -8.61 -22.80
CA ASP A 636 -17.04 -9.47 -23.41
C ASP A 636 -16.50 -10.83 -23.85
N GLU A 637 -15.30 -10.87 -24.43
CA GLU A 637 -14.64 -12.12 -24.84
C GLU A 637 -14.38 -13.06 -23.66
N ARG A 638 -14.24 -12.53 -22.43
CA ARG A 638 -14.13 -13.38 -21.24
C ARG A 638 -15.49 -13.91 -20.82
N VAL A 639 -16.48 -13.02 -20.77
CA VAL A 639 -17.87 -13.29 -20.37
C VAL A 639 -18.52 -14.32 -21.29
N ALA A 640 -18.42 -14.13 -22.61
CA ALA A 640 -19.00 -15.02 -23.63
C ALA A 640 -18.42 -16.45 -23.60
N ASP A 641 -17.19 -16.59 -23.12
CA ASP A 641 -16.48 -17.86 -23.05
C ASP A 641 -16.69 -18.60 -21.71
N ALA A 642 -17.48 -18.05 -20.79
CA ALA A 642 -17.84 -18.74 -19.55
C ALA A 642 -18.66 -20.00 -19.86
N ALA A 643 -18.23 -21.16 -19.34
CA ALA A 643 -18.92 -22.42 -19.59
C ALA A 643 -20.17 -22.61 -18.72
N ASP A 644 -20.23 -21.92 -17.58
CA ASP A 644 -21.34 -21.95 -16.63
C ASP A 644 -21.45 -20.63 -15.84
N GLU A 645 -22.56 -20.45 -15.11
CA GLU A 645 -22.86 -19.25 -14.30
C GLU A 645 -21.79 -18.99 -13.22
N ALA A 646 -21.09 -20.01 -12.76
CA ALA A 646 -20.09 -19.84 -11.72
C ALA A 646 -18.73 -19.39 -12.25
N GLU A 647 -18.34 -19.87 -13.44
CA GLU A 647 -17.19 -19.32 -14.17
C GLU A 647 -17.46 -17.86 -14.55
N LEU A 648 -18.72 -17.54 -14.89
CA LEU A 648 -19.16 -16.17 -15.09
C LEU A 648 -18.93 -15.33 -13.83
N ASP A 649 -19.47 -15.75 -12.66
CA ASP A 649 -19.24 -15.06 -11.38
C ASP A 649 -17.75 -14.81 -11.10
N GLU A 650 -16.90 -15.82 -11.33
CA GLU A 650 -15.45 -15.70 -11.10
C GLU A 650 -14.78 -14.69 -12.06
N ILE A 651 -15.22 -14.65 -13.32
CA ILE A 651 -14.77 -13.65 -14.28
C ILE A 651 -15.14 -12.25 -13.78
N TYR A 652 -16.40 -12.03 -13.38
CA TYR A 652 -16.86 -10.74 -12.86
C TYR A 652 -16.08 -10.35 -11.60
N GLU A 653 -15.88 -11.25 -10.64
CA GLU A 653 -15.05 -11.00 -9.45
C GLU A 653 -13.61 -10.62 -9.81
N THR A 654 -13.01 -11.31 -10.78
CA THR A 654 -11.63 -11.04 -11.20
C THR A 654 -11.50 -9.69 -11.91
N GLU A 655 -12.49 -9.33 -12.73
CA GLU A 655 -12.56 -8.01 -13.39
C GLU A 655 -12.78 -6.88 -12.38
N ARG A 656 -13.59 -7.11 -11.34
CA ARG A 656 -13.75 -6.17 -10.21
C ARG A 656 -12.45 -5.99 -9.43
N ARG A 657 -11.72 -7.07 -9.14
CA ARG A 657 -10.38 -7.00 -8.51
C ARG A 657 -9.38 -6.26 -9.37
N LEU A 658 -9.44 -6.41 -10.69
CA LEU A 658 -8.58 -5.70 -11.63
C LEU A 658 -8.82 -4.19 -11.58
N LEU A 659 -10.08 -3.76 -11.59
CA LEU A 659 -10.45 -2.35 -11.41
C LEU A 659 -10.00 -1.84 -10.04
N TYR A 660 -10.26 -2.59 -8.97
CA TYR A 660 -9.82 -2.27 -7.61
C TYR A 660 -8.30 -2.05 -7.54
N VAL A 661 -7.49 -2.92 -8.15
CA VAL A 661 -6.03 -2.78 -8.18
C VAL A 661 -5.61 -1.48 -8.85
N ALA A 662 -6.23 -1.12 -9.99
CA ALA A 662 -5.95 0.11 -10.72
C ALA A 662 -6.33 1.36 -9.90
N CYS A 663 -7.54 1.39 -9.33
CA CYS A 663 -8.02 2.50 -8.51
C CYS A 663 -7.14 2.72 -7.27
N THR A 664 -6.72 1.65 -6.59
CA THR A 664 -5.90 1.72 -5.38
C THR A 664 -4.42 2.03 -5.63
N ARG A 665 -4.03 2.33 -6.88
CA ARG A 665 -2.73 2.95 -7.20
C ARG A 665 -2.72 4.46 -6.98
N ALA A 666 -3.89 5.08 -6.90
CA ALA A 666 -4.03 6.48 -6.58
C ALA A 666 -3.78 6.75 -5.10
N ARG A 667 -3.01 7.79 -4.82
CA ARG A 667 -2.84 8.35 -3.47
C ARG A 667 -3.85 9.45 -3.19
N GLU A 668 -3.93 10.46 -4.06
CA GLU A 668 -4.66 11.72 -3.81
C GLU A 668 -5.87 11.88 -4.73
N HIS A 669 -5.68 11.70 -6.04
CA HIS A 669 -6.72 11.92 -7.05
C HIS A 669 -7.01 10.64 -7.83
N LEU A 670 -8.30 10.31 -7.96
CA LEU A 670 -8.78 9.21 -8.80
C LEU A 670 -9.86 9.74 -9.74
N PHE A 671 -9.66 9.55 -11.04
CA PHE A 671 -10.62 9.91 -12.07
C PHE A 671 -11.00 8.67 -12.89
N LEU A 672 -12.29 8.31 -12.91
CA LEU A 672 -12.82 7.20 -13.70
C LEU A 672 -13.65 7.72 -14.87
N THR A 673 -13.40 7.19 -16.06
CA THR A 673 -14.17 7.54 -17.26
C THR A 673 -14.59 6.33 -18.07
N GLY A 674 -15.77 6.44 -18.67
CA GLY A 674 -16.26 5.51 -19.69
C GLY A 674 -17.13 6.23 -20.71
N VAL A 675 -17.18 5.70 -21.92
CA VAL A 675 -18.09 6.13 -22.99
C VAL A 675 -19.38 5.34 -22.89
N MET A 676 -20.53 6.00 -23.06
CA MET A 676 -21.84 5.38 -22.94
C MET A 676 -22.11 4.37 -24.08
N PRO A 677 -22.67 3.19 -23.76
CA PRO A 677 -23.00 2.71 -22.41
C PRO A 677 -21.74 2.33 -21.60
N THR A 678 -21.71 2.75 -20.32
CA THR A 678 -20.53 2.57 -19.45
C THR A 678 -20.56 1.24 -18.69
N SER A 679 -19.40 0.80 -18.23
CA SER A 679 -19.24 -0.36 -17.34
C SER A 679 -20.16 -0.26 -16.12
N GLU A 680 -20.82 -1.36 -15.77
CA GLU A 680 -21.63 -1.48 -14.55
C GLU A 680 -20.83 -1.21 -13.27
N TYR A 681 -19.51 -1.46 -13.27
CA TYR A 681 -18.66 -1.24 -12.10
C TYR A 681 -18.48 0.24 -11.75
N LEU A 682 -18.74 1.16 -12.68
CA LEU A 682 -18.72 2.59 -12.39
C LEU A 682 -19.89 3.01 -11.48
N ALA A 683 -20.99 2.26 -11.48
CA ALA A 683 -22.15 2.55 -10.65
C ALA A 683 -21.82 2.42 -9.15
N ASP A 684 -20.91 1.51 -8.78
CA ASP A 684 -20.48 1.30 -7.39
C ASP A 684 -19.76 2.53 -6.80
N PHE A 685 -19.29 3.45 -7.64
CA PHE A 685 -18.64 4.70 -7.22
C PHE A 685 -19.61 5.88 -7.15
N THR A 686 -20.79 5.78 -7.75
CA THR A 686 -21.79 6.86 -7.79
C THR A 686 -22.99 6.63 -6.87
N MET A 687 -23.18 5.39 -6.40
CA MET A 687 -24.08 5.00 -5.31
C MET A 687 -23.38 5.09 -3.96
#